data_AF-A0A946P2K3-F1
#
_entry.id   AF-A0A946P2K3-F1
#
_cell.length_a   1.000
_cell.length_b   1.000
_cell.length_c   1.000
_cell.angle_alpha   90.00
_cell.angle_beta   90.00
_cell.angle_gamma   90.00
#
_symmetry.space_group_name_H-M   'P 1'
#
loop_
_entity.id
_entity.type
_entity.pdbx_description
1 polymer ?
#
loop_
_entity_poly.entity_id
_entity_poly.type
_entity_poly.pdbx_seq_one_letter_code
_entity_poly.pdbx_strand_id
1 'polypeptide(L)'
;MKYRILLILLFTWVISSPIKINLVTTNDIHGVIASQKATFMNPQYPPTIVGAAAFSKYVDELRNSTINNGEGLLLLDGGNIFQGNPLGMADSGQSMIEWMNRIGYDAMVPGSYDFISGAKNLQSLALQSNFPFLFSNLECDNCPLEFDEIKPYIIKEISGVKVGILGVVNSQISEIVLSGNRMGTTAEFEVPTMRKWVPEMKSEGAEVVIVLTSSGVPWDREEEYEKLVEKVNNGEVNENNTSLNAIEMAYFAEDVDFIVVGGNSKGYWLPWYDPHSHTYVIQGYGNGTEFSHIKLLIDENTHLFMGYETLVDGRASQTLLSDDFEADRTDANWIQSKLENAIKSYNSHGSTNVKNTAYPKEVQLDQWDFPYLNTDENIEIITWNCEFFPHANDSTILALAEAVSDMDVDIIAFQELRRVGWFSKLMTYLPDYSYIVSEQASFMDLAIIFKSDLFEFVRQYEPFSENDYNFAGRPPLQADLLLKTESGEIPLSIINIHMKCCDSGLQRRKNAVKMLHDYVDEAFETQSNIILLGDWNDDTKDEPGQHSFDPFFNDSRFHFVTQEISFDISQASYPKEPWVSFLDHILVSNELVSQGSSYKVQTIKMGDFMGGYKIYDAYISDHLPVLFSFSVGQKLKYERIVEEIIVDLLDESKSLQKEISNNNIKLINKEIILERLDSLSASQTENIISMNNLSENEIITTNEIALILSKKMNININSKDIFRMTKNEILSVNSVVITRGGTYLVFNKNSSLALSFRSTFKLAVNSGDDHFIWKKNKYKSVIK
;
A
#
# COMPACT_ATOMS: atom_id res chain seq x y z
N MET A 1 82.28 -42.13 22.76
CA MET A 1 81.65 -41.04 23.52
C MET A 1 80.92 -40.16 22.51
N LYS A 2 79.64 -40.45 22.25
CA LYS A 2 78.45 -39.81 22.84
C LYS A 2 78.21 -38.37 22.35
N TYR A 3 77.35 -38.30 21.32
CA TYR A 3 76.25 -37.37 21.05
C TYR A 3 76.41 -35.88 21.34
N ARG A 4 76.18 -35.07 20.29
CA ARG A 4 75.24 -33.94 20.30
C ARG A 4 74.75 -33.69 18.87
N ILE A 5 73.56 -34.20 18.56
CA ILE A 5 72.70 -33.74 17.45
C ILE A 5 71.72 -32.78 18.10
N LEU A 6 71.73 -31.52 17.66
CA LEU A 6 70.77 -30.50 18.09
C LEU A 6 69.56 -30.59 17.16
N LEU A 7 68.40 -30.95 17.72
CA LEU A 7 67.10 -30.97 17.04
C LEU A 7 66.60 -29.52 16.86
N ILE A 8 66.35 -29.10 15.63
CA ILE A 8 65.55 -27.91 15.31
C ILE A 8 64.11 -28.41 15.14
N LEU A 9 63.23 -28.03 16.07
CA LEU A 9 61.78 -28.24 15.97
C LEU A 9 61.21 -27.21 15.00
N LEU A 10 60.91 -27.65 13.77
CA LEU A 10 60.04 -26.95 12.83
C LEU A 10 58.58 -27.13 13.30
N PHE A 11 58.01 -26.11 13.96
CA PHE A 11 56.57 -25.98 14.09
C PHE A 11 56.02 -25.52 12.74
N THR A 12 55.66 -26.47 11.87
CA THR A 12 54.79 -26.18 10.74
C THR A 12 53.39 -25.95 11.30
N TRP A 13 52.98 -24.69 11.44
CA TRP A 13 51.57 -24.36 11.58
C TRP A 13 50.90 -24.81 10.29
N VAL A 14 50.15 -25.91 10.36
CA VAL A 14 49.18 -26.26 9.32
C VAL A 14 48.10 -25.20 9.43
N ILE A 15 48.19 -24.15 8.61
CA ILE A 15 47.09 -23.21 8.44
C ILE A 15 46.02 -24.00 7.71
N SER A 16 44.97 -24.41 8.42
CA SER A 16 43.78 -25.00 7.82
C SER A 16 43.13 -23.96 6.92
N SER A 17 42.67 -24.38 5.75
CA SER A 17 41.94 -23.50 4.84
C SER A 17 40.54 -23.26 5.40
N PRO A 18 40.03 -22.01 5.37
CA PRO A 18 38.70 -21.72 5.85
C PRO A 18 37.63 -22.53 5.11
N ILE A 19 36.57 -22.90 5.82
CA ILE A 19 35.30 -23.27 5.21
C ILE A 19 34.76 -22.01 4.52
N LYS A 20 34.39 -22.15 3.24
CA LYS A 20 33.84 -21.04 2.44
C LYS A 20 32.37 -21.28 2.17
N ILE A 21 31.53 -20.30 2.49
CA ILE A 21 30.11 -20.29 2.15
C ILE A 21 29.85 -19.12 1.21
N ASN A 22 29.40 -19.42 -0.01
CA ASN A 22 29.00 -18.41 -0.98
C ASN A 22 27.65 -17.84 -0.53
N LEU A 23 27.64 -16.59 -0.05
CA LEU A 23 26.44 -15.84 0.30
C LEU A 23 26.05 -15.01 -0.92
N VAL A 24 24.94 -15.39 -1.55
CA VAL A 24 24.33 -14.66 -2.66
C VAL A 24 23.07 -14.00 -2.13
N THR A 25 22.88 -12.71 -2.42
CA THR A 25 21.69 -11.98 -1.95
C THR A 25 21.09 -11.12 -3.05
N THR A 26 19.77 -11.05 -3.01
CA THR A 26 18.97 -10.05 -3.73
C THR A 26 18.17 -9.24 -2.71
N ASN A 27 17.68 -8.08 -3.13
CA ASN A 27 16.80 -7.24 -2.35
C ASN A 27 16.10 -6.27 -3.28
N ASP A 28 14.90 -5.82 -2.89
CA ASP A 28 14.19 -4.74 -3.59
C ASP A 28 14.08 -5.02 -5.09
N ILE A 29 13.73 -6.25 -5.49
CA ILE A 29 13.67 -6.63 -6.90
C ILE A 29 12.56 -5.87 -7.62
N HIS A 30 11.50 -5.50 -6.89
CA HIS A 30 10.42 -4.65 -7.40
C HIS A 30 9.75 -5.19 -8.67
N GLY A 31 9.65 -6.52 -8.80
CA GLY A 31 9.10 -7.19 -9.99
C GLY A 31 9.98 -7.12 -11.23
N VAL A 32 11.17 -6.50 -11.16
CA VAL A 32 12.08 -6.28 -12.29
C VAL A 32 12.97 -7.51 -12.52
N ILE A 33 12.39 -8.55 -13.10
CA ILE A 33 13.12 -9.77 -13.48
C ILE A 33 13.42 -9.85 -14.98
N ALA A 34 12.73 -9.06 -15.80
CA ALA A 34 12.96 -9.00 -17.24
C ALA A 34 14.25 -8.23 -17.60
N SER A 35 14.64 -8.35 -18.88
CA SER A 35 15.74 -7.57 -19.43
C SER A 35 15.42 -6.07 -19.37
N GLN A 36 16.40 -5.25 -18.96
CA GLN A 36 16.24 -3.80 -18.83
C GLN A 36 17.47 -3.04 -19.33
N LYS A 37 17.33 -1.73 -19.53
CA LYS A 37 18.42 -0.84 -19.96
C LYS A 37 19.03 -0.13 -18.76
N ALA A 38 20.35 -0.22 -18.60
CA ALA A 38 21.08 0.46 -17.53
C ALA A 38 21.32 1.94 -17.86
N THR A 39 20.25 2.72 -17.94
CA THR A 39 20.29 4.16 -18.21
C THR A 39 21.08 4.93 -17.17
N PHE A 40 21.11 4.45 -15.92
CA PHE A 40 21.95 4.99 -14.84
C PHE A 40 23.45 4.88 -15.11
N MET A 41 23.90 3.91 -15.92
CA MET A 41 25.30 3.76 -16.31
C MET A 41 25.66 4.66 -17.49
N ASN A 42 24.80 4.68 -18.51
CA ASN A 42 24.98 5.51 -19.69
C ASN A 42 23.61 5.88 -20.29
N PRO A 43 23.09 7.09 -20.03
CA PRO A 43 21.78 7.49 -20.53
C PRO A 43 21.67 7.52 -22.06
N GLN A 44 22.79 7.76 -22.77
CA GLN A 44 22.80 7.90 -24.22
C GLN A 44 22.91 6.56 -24.95
N TYR A 45 23.69 5.62 -24.40
CA TYR A 45 23.90 4.28 -24.94
C TYR A 45 23.87 3.26 -23.80
N PRO A 46 22.69 3.00 -23.21
CA PRO A 46 22.59 2.16 -22.03
C PRO A 46 22.89 0.71 -22.38
N PRO A 47 23.81 0.03 -21.65
CA PRO A 47 24.00 -1.40 -21.82
C PRO A 47 22.76 -2.17 -21.34
N THR A 48 22.66 -3.43 -21.76
CA THR A 48 21.52 -4.27 -21.42
C THR A 48 21.85 -5.08 -20.18
N ILE A 49 20.98 -5.01 -19.18
CA ILE A 49 20.94 -5.95 -18.05
C ILE A 49 20.04 -7.10 -18.50
N VAL A 50 20.55 -8.32 -18.43
CA VAL A 50 19.84 -9.53 -18.87
C VAL A 50 18.75 -9.92 -17.87
N GLY A 51 18.94 -9.57 -16.60
CA GLY A 51 17.98 -9.80 -15.53
C GLY A 51 18.00 -11.25 -15.02
N ALA A 52 16.86 -11.68 -14.52
CA ALA A 52 16.70 -12.97 -13.84
C ALA A 52 17.10 -14.18 -14.68
N ALA A 53 16.99 -14.13 -16.01
CA ALA A 53 17.40 -15.24 -16.86
C ALA A 53 18.91 -15.51 -16.78
N ALA A 54 19.73 -14.46 -16.67
CA ALA A 54 21.16 -14.60 -16.42
C ALA A 54 21.45 -14.99 -14.97
N PHE A 55 20.66 -14.48 -14.01
CA PHE A 55 20.79 -14.85 -12.61
C PHE A 55 20.54 -16.34 -12.37
N SER A 56 19.50 -16.92 -12.98
CA SER A 56 19.22 -18.35 -12.91
C SER A 56 20.42 -19.18 -13.38
N LYS A 57 20.97 -18.86 -14.57
CA LYS A 57 22.15 -19.54 -15.11
C LYS A 57 23.35 -19.39 -14.18
N TYR A 58 23.59 -18.18 -13.67
CA TYR A 58 24.68 -17.89 -12.75
C TYR A 58 24.61 -18.74 -11.49
N VAL A 59 23.44 -18.82 -10.85
CA VAL A 59 23.25 -19.60 -9.62
C VAL A 59 23.38 -21.10 -9.89
N ASP A 60 22.91 -21.60 -11.04
CA ASP A 60 23.06 -23.01 -11.41
C ASP A 60 24.54 -23.39 -11.66
N GLU A 61 25.29 -22.53 -12.35
CA GLU A 61 26.73 -22.71 -12.54
C GLU A 61 27.49 -22.62 -11.21
N LEU A 62 27.13 -21.67 -10.35
CA LEU A 62 27.69 -21.52 -9.01
C LEU A 62 27.43 -22.76 -8.17
N ARG A 63 26.19 -23.27 -8.13
CA ARG A 63 25.83 -24.48 -7.38
C ARG A 63 26.64 -25.70 -7.81
N ASN A 64 26.90 -25.85 -9.10
CA ASN A 64 27.79 -26.91 -9.59
C ASN A 64 29.25 -26.68 -9.17
N SER A 65 29.74 -25.44 -9.23
CA SER A 65 31.09 -25.09 -8.80
C SER A 65 31.31 -25.29 -7.31
N THR A 66 30.34 -24.95 -6.45
CA THR A 66 30.48 -25.07 -5.00
C THR A 66 30.62 -26.53 -4.58
N ILE A 67 29.85 -27.44 -5.20
CA ILE A 67 29.99 -28.89 -5.02
C ILE A 67 31.41 -29.37 -5.40
N ASN A 68 31.93 -28.92 -6.54
CA ASN A 68 33.26 -29.32 -7.01
C ASN A 68 34.40 -28.79 -6.13
N ASN A 69 34.21 -27.61 -5.53
CA ASN A 69 35.22 -26.95 -4.70
C ASN A 69 35.08 -27.28 -3.19
N GLY A 70 34.04 -27.99 -2.78
CA GLY A 70 33.74 -28.24 -1.37
C GLY A 70 33.29 -26.97 -0.62
N GLU A 71 32.67 -26.02 -1.30
CA GLU A 71 32.16 -24.77 -0.73
C GLU A 71 30.64 -24.87 -0.48
N GLY A 72 30.13 -24.04 0.44
CA GLY A 72 28.70 -23.87 0.69
C GLY A 72 28.04 -22.86 -0.24
N LEU A 73 26.71 -22.89 -0.32
CA LEU A 73 25.87 -21.89 -0.99
C LEU A 73 24.68 -21.54 -0.09
N LEU A 74 24.47 -20.24 0.09
CA LEU A 74 23.35 -19.65 0.82
C LEU A 74 22.75 -18.52 -0.03
N LEU A 75 21.46 -18.61 -0.33
CA LEU A 75 20.76 -17.63 -1.17
C LEU A 75 19.62 -16.96 -0.39
N LEU A 76 19.71 -15.66 -0.15
CA LEU A 76 18.76 -14.89 0.67
C LEU A 76 18.16 -13.72 -0.09
N ASP A 77 16.93 -13.33 0.25
CA ASP A 77 16.29 -12.13 -0.29
C ASP A 77 15.84 -11.13 0.80
N GLY A 78 16.17 -9.84 0.61
CA GLY A 78 15.88 -8.74 1.52
C GLY A 78 14.46 -8.15 1.45
N GLY A 79 13.55 -8.76 0.69
CA GLY A 79 12.15 -8.35 0.56
C GLY A 79 11.91 -7.31 -0.53
N ASN A 80 10.65 -6.85 -0.62
CA ASN A 80 10.13 -5.93 -1.64
C ASN A 80 10.24 -6.54 -3.05
N ILE A 81 9.61 -7.71 -3.25
CA ILE A 81 9.90 -8.56 -4.40
C ILE A 81 9.11 -8.23 -5.67
N PHE A 82 7.90 -7.64 -5.56
CA PHE A 82 6.98 -7.56 -6.72
C PHE A 82 6.37 -6.18 -7.03
N GLN A 83 6.44 -5.21 -6.12
CA GLN A 83 5.89 -3.87 -6.35
C GLN A 83 6.74 -3.06 -7.33
N GLY A 84 6.15 -2.18 -8.14
CA GLY A 84 6.89 -1.23 -8.99
C GLY A 84 7.13 -1.68 -10.44
N ASN A 85 6.68 -2.88 -10.82
CA ASN A 85 6.70 -3.34 -12.20
C ASN A 85 5.42 -4.12 -12.55
N PRO A 86 4.84 -3.93 -13.76
CA PRO A 86 3.65 -4.66 -14.19
C PRO A 86 3.77 -6.18 -14.04
N LEU A 87 4.96 -6.77 -14.26
CA LEU A 87 5.18 -8.20 -14.11
C LEU A 87 4.86 -8.69 -12.70
N GLY A 88 5.35 -8.00 -11.68
CA GLY A 88 5.11 -8.37 -10.28
C GLY A 88 3.71 -7.98 -9.81
N MET A 89 3.18 -6.85 -10.27
CA MET A 89 1.85 -6.35 -9.87
C MET A 89 0.70 -7.17 -10.45
N ALA A 90 0.81 -7.64 -11.70
CA ALA A 90 -0.30 -8.26 -12.44
C ALA A 90 -0.86 -9.54 -11.78
N ASP A 91 -0.04 -10.29 -11.04
CA ASP A 91 -0.46 -11.48 -10.30
C ASP A 91 -0.16 -11.41 -8.79
N SER A 92 0.08 -10.20 -8.28
CA SER A 92 0.39 -9.95 -6.87
C SER A 92 1.59 -10.76 -6.36
N GLY A 93 2.64 -10.89 -7.18
CA GLY A 93 3.91 -11.52 -6.82
C GLY A 93 3.98 -13.03 -7.03
N GLN A 94 2.94 -13.68 -7.55
CA GLN A 94 2.96 -15.14 -7.78
C GLN A 94 4.06 -15.55 -8.77
N SER A 95 4.23 -14.80 -9.87
CA SER A 95 5.32 -15.06 -10.81
C SER A 95 6.69 -14.82 -10.18
N MET A 96 6.82 -13.87 -9.25
CA MET A 96 8.07 -13.65 -8.51
C MET A 96 8.42 -14.86 -7.65
N ILE A 97 7.46 -15.40 -6.90
CA ILE A 97 7.67 -16.62 -6.11
C ILE A 97 7.94 -17.84 -7.00
N GLU A 98 7.26 -17.99 -8.14
CA GLU A 98 7.56 -19.06 -9.10
C GLU A 98 9.02 -19.00 -9.58
N TRP A 99 9.53 -17.81 -9.86
CA TRP A 99 10.94 -17.61 -10.24
C TRP A 99 11.90 -17.93 -9.09
N MET A 100 11.65 -17.41 -7.88
CA MET A 100 12.48 -17.68 -6.71
C MET A 100 12.51 -19.19 -6.38
N ASN A 101 11.39 -19.89 -6.55
CA ASN A 101 11.30 -21.34 -6.39
C ASN A 101 12.18 -22.11 -7.38
N ARG A 102 12.29 -21.65 -8.63
CA ARG A 102 13.15 -22.27 -9.65
C ARG A 102 14.63 -22.12 -9.31
N ILE A 103 15.01 -20.96 -8.80
CA ILE A 103 16.39 -20.69 -8.40
C ILE A 103 16.73 -21.46 -7.13
N GLY A 104 15.79 -21.60 -6.19
CA GLY A 104 16.01 -22.26 -4.91
C GLY A 104 16.63 -21.33 -3.87
N TYR A 105 15.92 -20.23 -3.56
CA TYR A 105 16.21 -19.40 -2.39
C TYR A 105 16.10 -20.21 -1.10
N ASP A 106 16.84 -19.78 -0.08
CA ASP A 106 16.85 -20.44 1.24
C ASP A 106 15.94 -19.75 2.24
N ALA A 107 15.76 -18.43 2.13
CA ALA A 107 14.83 -17.65 2.92
C ALA A 107 14.66 -16.25 2.31
N MET A 108 13.56 -15.58 2.67
CA MET A 108 13.39 -14.14 2.47
C MET A 108 12.83 -13.47 3.72
N VAL A 109 13.01 -12.16 3.87
CA VAL A 109 12.29 -11.33 4.85
C VAL A 109 11.27 -10.47 4.11
N PRO A 110 10.01 -10.35 4.56
CA PRO A 110 9.06 -9.48 3.89
C PRO A 110 9.42 -8.00 4.16
N GLY A 111 9.39 -7.20 3.10
CA GLY A 111 9.49 -5.74 3.16
C GLY A 111 8.12 -5.06 3.19
N SER A 112 8.10 -3.73 3.34
CA SER A 112 6.86 -2.95 3.41
C SER A 112 6.00 -3.09 2.15
N TYR A 113 6.64 -3.19 0.98
CA TYR A 113 5.93 -3.28 -0.30
C TYR A 113 5.34 -4.67 -0.55
N ASP A 114 5.78 -5.72 0.15
CA ASP A 114 5.19 -7.06 0.03
C ASP A 114 3.77 -7.13 0.64
N PHE A 115 3.36 -6.11 1.39
CA PHE A 115 2.02 -5.93 1.92
C PHE A 115 1.07 -5.19 0.97
N ILE A 116 1.51 -4.76 -0.21
CA ILE A 116 0.69 -3.90 -1.08
C ILE A 116 -0.61 -4.56 -1.55
N SER A 117 -0.57 -5.87 -1.81
CA SER A 117 -1.75 -6.71 -2.09
C SER A 117 -2.39 -7.30 -0.82
N GLY A 118 -1.96 -6.83 0.36
CA GLY A 118 -2.47 -7.20 1.68
C GLY A 118 -1.80 -8.45 2.30
N ALA A 119 -1.88 -8.56 3.63
CA ALA A 119 -1.25 -9.63 4.41
C ALA A 119 -1.80 -11.04 4.08
N LYS A 120 -3.03 -11.14 3.54
CA LYS A 120 -3.57 -12.42 3.02
C LYS A 120 -2.82 -12.86 1.76
N ASN A 121 -2.46 -11.91 0.89
CA ASN A 121 -1.62 -12.22 -0.26
C ASN A 121 -0.24 -12.65 0.21
N LEU A 122 0.36 -11.95 1.18
CA LEU A 122 1.65 -12.34 1.76
C LEU A 122 1.64 -13.78 2.29
N GLN A 123 0.60 -14.16 3.05
CA GLN A 123 0.41 -15.55 3.49
C GLN A 123 0.31 -16.53 2.32
N SER A 124 -0.45 -16.18 1.28
CA SER A 124 -0.61 -16.99 0.08
C SER A 124 0.71 -17.17 -0.69
N LEU A 125 1.54 -16.13 -0.76
CA LEU A 125 2.87 -16.19 -1.38
C LEU A 125 3.81 -17.09 -0.57
N ALA A 126 3.81 -16.97 0.77
CA ALA A 126 4.59 -17.83 1.65
C ALA A 126 4.19 -19.32 1.53
N LEU A 127 2.90 -19.62 1.39
CA LEU A 127 2.39 -20.97 1.14
C LEU A 127 2.79 -21.54 -0.23
N GLN A 128 3.07 -20.69 -1.21
CA GLN A 128 3.50 -21.08 -2.56
C GLN A 128 5.02 -21.19 -2.69
N SER A 129 5.78 -20.60 -1.78
CA SER A 129 7.24 -20.68 -1.80
C SER A 129 7.76 -22.01 -1.26
N ASN A 130 8.86 -22.48 -1.85
CA ASN A 130 9.62 -23.64 -1.39
C ASN A 130 10.61 -23.30 -0.26
N PHE A 131 10.60 -22.05 0.19
CA PHE A 131 11.47 -21.48 1.21
C PHE A 131 10.65 -20.65 2.20
N PRO A 132 11.06 -20.54 3.47
CA PRO A 132 10.32 -19.79 4.47
C PRO A 132 10.49 -18.28 4.31
N PHE A 133 9.45 -17.55 4.72
CA PHE A 133 9.50 -16.11 4.97
C PHE A 133 9.88 -15.92 6.43
N LEU A 134 10.83 -15.04 6.73
CA LEU A 134 11.35 -14.85 8.08
C LEU A 134 10.85 -13.55 8.69
N PHE A 135 10.09 -13.61 9.78
CA PHE A 135 9.46 -12.47 10.45
C PHE A 135 9.40 -12.68 11.98
N SER A 136 10.54 -12.54 12.65
CA SER A 136 10.69 -12.86 14.09
C SER A 136 10.09 -11.86 15.05
N ASN A 137 9.92 -10.61 14.62
CA ASN A 137 9.26 -9.55 15.37
C ASN A 137 7.78 -9.40 15.04
N LEU A 138 7.16 -10.40 14.40
CA LEU A 138 5.73 -10.36 14.07
C LEU A 138 4.87 -10.23 15.33
N GLU A 139 4.10 -9.15 15.39
CA GLU A 139 2.97 -9.00 16.30
C GLU A 139 1.67 -9.14 15.51
N CYS A 140 0.79 -10.04 15.96
CA CYS A 140 -0.41 -10.41 15.22
C CYS A 140 -1.65 -10.22 16.08
N ASP A 141 -2.48 -9.24 15.74
CA ASP A 141 -3.84 -9.06 16.30
C ASP A 141 -4.88 -9.51 15.25
N ASN A 142 -5.32 -10.77 15.36
CA ASN A 142 -6.25 -11.40 14.39
C ASN A 142 -5.80 -11.28 12.92
N CYS A 143 -4.48 -11.31 12.70
CA CYS A 143 -3.89 -11.20 11.39
C CYS A 143 -3.89 -12.54 10.61
N PRO A 144 -3.76 -12.53 9.28
CA PRO A 144 -3.81 -13.74 8.45
C PRO A 144 -2.49 -14.52 8.39
N LEU A 145 -1.42 -14.03 9.01
CA LEU A 145 -0.08 -14.61 8.91
C LEU A 145 0.04 -15.80 9.85
N GLU A 146 0.21 -17.00 9.29
CA GLU A 146 0.35 -18.28 9.99
C GLU A 146 1.80 -18.79 9.94
N PHE A 147 2.24 -19.48 10.99
CA PHE A 147 3.68 -19.74 11.24
C PHE A 147 4.31 -20.91 10.46
N ASP A 148 3.53 -21.70 9.71
CA ASP A 148 4.08 -22.89 9.02
C ASP A 148 5.14 -22.49 7.99
N GLU A 149 4.88 -21.42 7.23
CA GLU A 149 5.79 -20.84 6.22
C GLU A 149 6.34 -19.46 6.62
N ILE A 150 5.81 -18.84 7.67
CA ILE A 150 6.32 -17.58 8.25
C ILE A 150 7.00 -17.90 9.58
N LYS A 151 8.33 -17.93 9.59
CA LYS A 151 9.12 -18.38 10.75
C LYS A 151 9.89 -17.22 11.36
N PRO A 152 10.25 -17.26 12.66
CA PRO A 152 11.15 -16.25 13.19
C PRO A 152 12.56 -16.38 12.59
N TYR A 153 13.06 -17.61 12.53
CA TYR A 153 14.38 -17.93 12.02
C TYR A 153 14.42 -19.35 11.43
N ILE A 154 15.53 -19.68 10.77
CA ILE A 154 15.92 -21.05 10.43
C ILE A 154 17.38 -21.30 10.83
N ILE A 155 17.74 -22.57 11.06
CA ILE A 155 19.13 -23.01 11.20
C ILE A 155 19.40 -24.03 10.11
N LYS A 156 20.36 -23.73 9.23
CA LYS A 156 20.72 -24.57 8.09
C LYS A 156 22.16 -25.05 8.24
N GLU A 157 22.38 -26.35 8.13
CA GLU A 157 23.73 -26.92 8.09
C GLU A 157 24.30 -26.81 6.67
N ILE A 158 25.40 -26.07 6.51
CA ILE A 158 26.05 -25.80 5.23
C ILE A 158 27.54 -26.11 5.39
N SER A 159 28.04 -27.07 4.62
CA SER A 159 29.44 -27.52 4.70
C SER A 159 29.89 -27.88 6.13
N GLY A 160 28.98 -28.45 6.94
CA GLY A 160 29.23 -28.85 8.32
C GLY A 160 29.09 -27.74 9.37
N VAL A 161 28.79 -26.50 8.94
CA VAL A 161 28.56 -25.34 9.83
C VAL A 161 27.07 -25.06 9.94
N LYS A 162 26.56 -24.86 11.15
CA LYS A 162 25.16 -24.49 11.40
C LYS A 162 25.00 -22.97 11.31
N VAL A 163 24.44 -22.50 10.19
CA VAL A 163 24.14 -21.09 9.94
C VAL A 163 22.71 -20.79 10.39
N GLY A 164 22.57 -19.97 11.42
CA GLY A 164 21.29 -19.43 11.87
C GLY A 164 20.94 -18.15 11.12
N ILE A 165 19.72 -18.05 10.61
CA ILE A 165 19.23 -16.89 9.85
C ILE A 165 17.95 -16.36 10.52
N LEU A 166 18.02 -15.16 11.10
CA LEU A 166 16.94 -14.48 11.82
C LEU A 166 16.27 -13.42 10.92
N GLY A 167 14.95 -13.48 10.73
CA GLY A 167 14.24 -12.44 9.97
C GLY A 167 13.76 -11.30 10.84
N VAL A 168 14.11 -10.06 10.54
CA VAL A 168 13.67 -8.86 11.28
C VAL A 168 13.06 -7.86 10.30
N VAL A 169 11.76 -7.60 10.43
CA VAL A 169 11.05 -6.63 9.58
C VAL A 169 11.14 -5.25 10.22
N ASN A 170 11.10 -4.18 9.42
CA ASN A 170 11.09 -2.81 9.94
C ASN A 170 9.89 -2.58 10.88
N SER A 171 10.15 -2.16 12.13
CA SER A 171 9.13 -1.95 13.15
C SER A 171 8.15 -0.80 12.85
N GLN A 172 8.52 0.12 11.95
CA GLN A 172 7.65 1.18 11.44
C GLN A 172 6.60 0.70 10.42
N ILE A 173 6.41 -0.61 10.23
CA ILE A 173 5.40 -1.16 9.31
C ILE A 173 4.00 -0.53 9.52
N SER A 174 3.65 -0.18 10.75
CA SER A 174 2.38 0.48 11.08
C SER A 174 2.24 1.89 10.49
N GLU A 175 3.37 2.54 10.24
CA GLU A 175 3.51 3.89 9.72
C GLU A 175 3.70 3.93 8.19
N ILE A 176 4.33 2.92 7.62
CA ILE A 176 4.70 2.86 6.20
C ILE A 176 3.83 1.90 5.38
N VAL A 177 2.91 1.16 6.00
CA VAL A 177 1.94 0.29 5.31
C VAL A 177 0.51 0.62 5.75
N LEU A 178 -0.38 0.74 4.77
CA LEU A 178 -1.81 0.98 4.96
C LEU A 178 -2.43 -0.04 5.92
N SER A 179 -3.29 0.46 6.82
CA SER A 179 -3.92 -0.38 7.85
C SER A 179 -4.74 -1.54 7.28
N GLY A 180 -5.51 -1.27 6.21
CA GLY A 180 -6.32 -2.28 5.52
C GLY A 180 -5.49 -3.39 4.88
N ASN A 181 -4.26 -3.07 4.47
CA ASN A 181 -3.34 -4.04 3.89
C ASN A 181 -2.67 -4.90 4.96
N ARG A 182 -2.35 -4.33 6.13
CA ARG A 182 -1.74 -5.07 7.24
C ARG A 182 -2.68 -6.04 7.93
N MET A 183 -3.98 -5.74 8.02
CA MET A 183 -4.98 -6.57 8.71
C MET A 183 -4.52 -7.04 10.10
N GLY A 184 -4.10 -6.12 10.98
CA GLY A 184 -3.68 -6.46 12.35
C GLY A 184 -2.25 -6.99 12.49
N THR A 185 -1.50 -7.07 11.40
CA THR A 185 -0.05 -7.30 11.43
C THR A 185 0.70 -6.03 11.86
N THR A 186 1.56 -6.15 12.87
CA THR A 186 2.54 -5.15 13.33
C THR A 186 3.88 -5.83 13.62
N ALA A 187 4.86 -5.05 14.10
CA ALA A 187 6.20 -5.53 14.35
C ALA A 187 6.78 -4.92 15.64
N GLU A 188 7.37 -5.76 16.50
CA GLU A 188 8.17 -5.33 17.65
C GLU A 188 9.47 -4.66 17.18
N PHE A 189 10.06 -3.81 18.02
CA PHE A 189 11.33 -3.15 17.76
C PHE A 189 12.49 -4.15 17.54
N GLU A 190 13.47 -3.73 16.73
CA GLU A 190 14.49 -4.62 16.16
C GLU A 190 15.46 -5.13 17.23
N VAL A 191 15.88 -4.27 18.18
CA VAL A 191 16.87 -4.64 19.21
C VAL A 191 16.31 -5.62 20.26
N PRO A 192 15.11 -5.41 20.86
CA PRO A 192 14.49 -6.42 21.72
C PRO A 192 14.34 -7.78 21.04
N THR A 193 13.98 -7.77 19.76
CA THR A 193 13.83 -8.97 18.94
C THR A 193 15.15 -9.73 18.80
N MET A 194 16.24 -9.06 18.43
CA MET A 194 17.56 -9.70 18.34
C MET A 194 18.02 -10.26 19.70
N ARG A 195 17.86 -9.48 20.78
CA ARG A 195 18.23 -9.90 22.15
C ARG A 195 17.46 -11.13 22.62
N LYS A 196 16.25 -11.36 22.10
CA LYS A 196 15.45 -12.55 22.36
C LYS A 196 15.93 -13.75 21.54
N TRP A 197 16.00 -13.61 20.22
CA TRP A 197 16.12 -14.76 19.32
C TRP A 197 17.57 -15.20 19.04
N VAL A 198 18.55 -14.30 19.08
CA VAL A 198 19.96 -14.67 18.84
C VAL A 198 20.46 -15.67 19.89
N PRO A 199 20.24 -15.48 21.21
CA PRO A 199 20.62 -16.48 22.21
C PRO A 199 19.87 -17.82 22.04
N GLU A 200 18.60 -17.78 21.62
CA GLU A 200 17.80 -18.98 21.37
C GLU A 200 18.40 -19.81 20.23
N MET A 201 18.71 -19.17 19.09
CA MET A 201 19.37 -19.81 17.96
C MET A 201 20.74 -20.40 18.33
N LYS A 202 21.56 -19.66 19.11
CA LYS A 202 22.84 -20.17 19.60
C LYS A 202 22.66 -21.38 20.53
N SER A 203 21.61 -21.39 21.36
CA SER A 203 21.30 -22.53 22.23
C SER A 203 20.88 -23.79 21.45
N GLU A 204 20.29 -23.61 20.26
CA GLU A 204 19.97 -24.68 19.30
C GLU A 204 21.19 -25.11 18.44
N GLY A 205 22.32 -24.43 18.64
CA GLY A 205 23.60 -24.76 18.04
C GLY A 205 23.92 -23.98 16.76
N ALA A 206 23.31 -22.81 16.53
CA ALA A 206 23.80 -21.90 15.50
C ALA A 206 25.24 -21.46 15.84
N GLU A 207 26.13 -21.58 14.86
CA GLU A 207 27.56 -21.28 14.96
C GLU A 207 27.90 -19.96 14.27
N VAL A 208 27.21 -19.69 13.16
CA VAL A 208 27.22 -18.40 12.44
C VAL A 208 25.81 -17.84 12.48
N VAL A 209 25.66 -16.56 12.82
CA VAL A 209 24.37 -15.88 12.93
C VAL A 209 24.26 -14.76 11.90
N ILE A 210 23.25 -14.86 11.05
CA ILE A 210 22.89 -13.86 10.05
C ILE A 210 21.53 -13.25 10.41
N VAL A 211 21.44 -11.93 10.44
CA VAL A 211 20.15 -11.23 10.47
C VAL A 211 19.77 -10.87 9.03
N LEU A 212 18.57 -11.22 8.62
CA LEU A 212 17.98 -10.86 7.34
C LEU A 212 16.88 -9.82 7.59
N THR A 213 17.02 -8.62 7.06
CA THR A 213 16.12 -7.49 7.38
C THR A 213 15.74 -6.64 6.17
N SER A 214 14.53 -6.08 6.20
CA SER A 214 14.05 -5.09 5.22
C SER A 214 13.93 -3.70 5.84
N SER A 215 14.99 -3.26 6.54
CA SER A 215 15.02 -1.98 7.28
C SER A 215 15.78 -0.86 6.55
N GLY A 216 16.39 -1.16 5.40
CA GLY A 216 17.15 -0.25 4.57
C GLY A 216 18.47 0.22 5.21
N VAL A 217 19.24 0.95 4.41
CA VAL A 217 20.50 1.56 4.83
C VAL A 217 20.52 3.07 4.55
N PRO A 218 21.16 3.90 5.39
CA PRO A 218 21.19 5.36 5.23
C PRO A 218 21.97 5.78 3.98
N TRP A 219 21.76 7.00 3.46
CA TRP A 219 22.51 7.52 2.29
C TRP A 219 23.99 7.83 2.60
N ASP A 220 24.27 8.43 3.74
CA ASP A 220 25.62 8.61 4.26
C ASP A 220 25.73 7.74 5.52
N ARG A 221 26.44 6.61 5.42
CA ARG A 221 26.49 5.64 6.52
C ARG A 221 27.42 6.08 7.62
N GLU A 222 28.50 6.76 7.28
CA GLU A 222 29.46 7.28 8.23
C GLU A 222 28.82 8.39 9.06
N GLU A 223 28.14 9.34 8.41
CA GLU A 223 27.43 10.44 9.10
C GLU A 223 26.32 9.92 10.02
N GLU A 224 25.47 9.02 9.54
CA GLU A 224 24.37 8.48 10.35
C GLU A 224 24.88 7.60 11.51
N TYR A 225 25.98 6.87 11.31
CA TYR A 225 26.62 6.12 12.38
C TYR A 225 27.19 7.05 13.47
N GLU A 226 27.89 8.11 13.09
CA GLU A 226 28.43 9.09 14.04
C GLU A 226 27.32 9.77 14.86
N LYS A 227 26.21 10.15 14.20
CA LYS A 227 25.03 10.70 14.87
C LYS A 227 24.41 9.71 15.86
N LEU A 228 24.31 8.44 15.50
CA LEU A 228 23.82 7.41 16.42
C LEU A 228 24.71 7.32 17.66
N VAL A 229 26.03 7.20 17.46
CA VAL A 229 26.98 7.07 18.57
C VAL A 229 26.91 8.28 19.51
N GLU A 230 26.77 9.50 18.97
CA GLU A 230 26.56 10.70 19.79
C GLU A 230 25.27 10.61 20.62
N LYS A 231 24.14 10.26 19.99
CA LYS A 231 22.85 10.11 20.70
C LYS A 231 22.91 9.02 21.76
N VAL A 232 23.55 7.88 21.48
CA VAL A 232 23.72 6.79 22.45
C VAL A 232 24.55 7.26 23.64
N ASN A 233 25.68 7.95 23.41
CA ASN A 233 26.53 8.49 24.47
C ASN A 233 25.81 9.55 25.33
N ASN A 234 24.89 10.31 24.73
CA ASN A 234 24.06 11.29 25.44
C ASN A 234 22.84 10.66 26.15
N GLY A 235 22.57 9.37 25.97
CA GLY A 235 21.40 8.69 26.53
C GLY A 235 20.08 9.08 25.86
N GLU A 236 20.13 9.53 24.61
CA GLU A 236 18.99 9.99 23.81
C GLU A 236 18.34 8.85 23.00
N VAL A 237 19.01 7.70 22.89
CA VAL A 237 18.46 6.49 22.27
C VAL A 237 17.96 5.54 23.34
N ASN A 238 16.71 5.12 23.23
CA ASN A 238 16.20 3.96 23.95
C ASN A 238 15.94 2.86 22.93
N GLU A 239 16.86 1.90 22.87
CA GLU A 239 16.83 0.84 21.87
C GLU A 239 15.63 -0.10 22.01
N ASN A 240 14.93 -0.08 23.16
CA ASN A 240 13.75 -0.91 23.38
C ASN A 240 12.47 -0.34 22.75
N ASN A 241 12.50 0.91 22.27
CA ASN A 241 11.33 1.55 21.67
C ASN A 241 11.66 2.51 20.52
N THR A 242 12.78 2.28 19.84
CA THR A 242 13.23 3.08 18.70
C THR A 242 13.39 2.15 17.50
N SER A 243 12.78 2.51 16.37
CA SER A 243 13.04 1.81 15.10
C SER A 243 14.38 2.26 14.53
N LEU A 244 15.17 1.30 14.07
CA LEU A 244 16.53 1.52 13.60
C LEU A 244 16.71 1.05 12.15
N ASN A 245 17.49 1.79 11.37
CA ASN A 245 17.98 1.28 10.08
C ASN A 245 19.07 0.20 10.31
N ALA A 246 19.48 -0.50 9.26
CA ALA A 246 20.40 -1.63 9.43
C ALA A 246 21.80 -1.26 9.95
N ILE A 247 22.31 -0.06 9.67
CA ILE A 247 23.60 0.41 10.20
C ILE A 247 23.48 0.71 11.69
N GLU A 248 22.37 1.30 12.12
CA GLU A 248 22.11 1.55 13.53
C GLU A 248 21.81 0.25 14.31
N MET A 249 21.11 -0.69 13.68
CA MET A 249 20.86 -2.02 14.21
C MET A 249 22.17 -2.77 14.50
N ALA A 250 23.15 -2.67 13.60
CA ALA A 250 24.45 -3.32 13.73
C ALA A 250 25.16 -2.93 15.03
N TYR A 251 25.05 -1.68 15.47
CA TYR A 251 25.64 -1.21 16.74
C TYR A 251 25.20 -2.05 17.95
N PHE A 252 23.95 -2.53 17.95
CA PHE A 252 23.35 -3.31 19.04
C PHE A 252 23.33 -4.82 18.78
N ALA A 253 23.88 -5.29 17.66
CA ALA A 253 23.79 -6.66 17.19
C ALA A 253 24.84 -7.57 17.87
N GLU A 254 24.75 -7.71 19.20
CA GLU A 254 25.60 -8.65 19.94
C GLU A 254 25.45 -10.08 19.40
N ASP A 255 26.58 -10.78 19.24
CA ASP A 255 26.61 -12.18 18.82
C ASP A 255 26.10 -12.46 17.38
N VAL A 256 25.93 -11.41 16.56
CA VAL A 256 25.56 -11.47 15.14
C VAL A 256 26.80 -11.23 14.27
N ASP A 257 27.06 -12.12 13.32
CA ASP A 257 28.22 -12.02 12.43
C ASP A 257 27.94 -11.12 11.22
N PHE A 258 26.72 -11.18 10.69
CA PHE A 258 26.35 -10.54 9.44
C PHE A 258 24.88 -10.07 9.42
N ILE A 259 24.61 -8.93 8.81
CA ILE A 259 23.27 -8.41 8.51
C ILE A 259 23.14 -8.27 6.98
N VAL A 260 22.18 -8.99 6.42
CA VAL A 260 21.76 -8.89 5.02
C VAL A 260 20.50 -8.03 4.95
N VAL A 261 20.53 -7.01 4.11
CA VAL A 261 19.54 -5.93 4.13
C VAL A 261 18.81 -5.80 2.79
N GLY A 262 17.54 -5.42 2.84
CA GLY A 262 16.78 -4.75 1.78
C GLY A 262 16.01 -3.54 2.36
N GLY A 263 15.20 -2.87 1.56
CA GLY A 263 14.20 -1.90 2.03
C GLY A 263 14.10 -0.61 1.22
N ASN A 264 15.24 -0.02 0.84
CA ASN A 264 15.27 1.29 0.16
C ASN A 264 16.10 1.31 -1.13
N SER A 265 16.29 0.14 -1.77
CA SER A 265 16.97 0.00 -3.08
C SER A 265 18.39 0.58 -3.16
N LYS A 266 19.02 0.89 -2.03
CA LYS A 266 20.36 1.46 -1.94
C LYS A 266 21.40 0.36 -1.68
N GLY A 267 22.49 0.36 -2.45
CA GLY A 267 23.64 -0.53 -2.24
C GLY A 267 24.89 0.12 -1.65
N TYR A 268 25.76 -0.71 -1.07
CA TYR A 268 27.15 -0.37 -0.77
C TYR A 268 28.10 -1.23 -1.61
N TRP A 269 29.20 -0.64 -2.10
CA TRP A 269 30.22 -1.42 -2.81
C TRP A 269 30.84 -2.50 -1.95
N LEU A 270 31.03 -2.25 -0.65
CA LEU A 270 31.57 -3.20 0.30
C LEU A 270 30.71 -3.23 1.57
N PRO A 271 30.56 -4.41 2.21
CA PRO A 271 29.95 -4.53 3.51
C PRO A 271 30.50 -3.48 4.50
N TRP A 272 29.60 -2.82 5.21
CA TRP A 272 29.97 -1.98 6.34
C TRP A 272 30.39 -2.86 7.51
N TYR A 273 31.38 -2.42 8.28
CA TYR A 273 31.82 -3.11 9.47
C TYR A 273 31.57 -2.21 10.68
N ASP A 274 30.76 -2.71 11.61
CA ASP A 274 30.52 -2.03 12.87
C ASP A 274 31.67 -2.28 13.86
N PRO A 275 32.35 -1.24 14.37
CA PRO A 275 33.46 -1.39 15.30
C PRO A 275 33.06 -1.73 16.74
N HIS A 276 31.77 -1.65 17.11
CA HIS A 276 31.27 -1.88 18.46
C HIS A 276 30.84 -3.35 18.67
N SER A 277 30.00 -3.89 17.78
CA SER A 277 29.50 -5.27 17.81
C SER A 277 30.35 -6.24 16.99
N HIS A 278 31.22 -5.73 16.11
CA HIS A 278 31.99 -6.51 15.12
C HIS A 278 31.12 -7.15 14.02
N THR A 279 29.89 -6.69 13.84
CA THR A 279 28.95 -7.16 12.82
C THR A 279 29.19 -6.50 11.46
N TYR A 280 29.04 -7.26 10.37
CA TYR A 280 29.06 -6.73 9.01
C TYR A 280 27.66 -6.47 8.47
N VAL A 281 27.47 -5.45 7.63
CA VAL A 281 26.18 -5.12 7.00
C VAL A 281 26.33 -5.02 5.48
N ILE A 282 25.51 -5.76 4.72
CA ILE A 282 25.47 -5.70 3.24
C ILE A 282 24.08 -5.36 2.73
N GLN A 283 24.05 -4.51 1.70
CA GLN A 283 22.89 -4.30 0.83
C GLN A 283 23.40 -4.06 -0.59
N GLY A 284 22.75 -4.67 -1.58
CA GLY A 284 22.96 -4.36 -3.00
C GLY A 284 21.99 -3.29 -3.48
N TYR A 285 22.24 -2.69 -4.65
CA TYR A 285 21.25 -1.82 -5.29
C TYR A 285 20.04 -2.65 -5.76
N GLY A 286 18.84 -2.09 -5.62
CA GLY A 286 17.58 -2.74 -5.95
C GLY A 286 17.20 -2.68 -7.44
N ASN A 287 15.90 -2.79 -7.73
CA ASN A 287 15.28 -2.70 -9.05
C ASN A 287 15.84 -3.69 -10.08
N GLY A 288 16.30 -4.86 -9.63
CA GLY A 288 16.92 -5.87 -10.50
C GLY A 288 18.18 -5.37 -11.21
N THR A 289 18.84 -4.32 -10.68
CA THR A 289 20.03 -3.73 -11.30
C THR A 289 21.30 -4.54 -11.02
N GLU A 290 21.37 -5.18 -9.86
CA GLU A 290 22.46 -6.05 -9.46
C GLU A 290 22.02 -7.07 -8.42
N PHE A 291 22.92 -7.99 -8.09
CA PHE A 291 22.82 -8.91 -6.96
C PHE A 291 24.16 -8.89 -6.20
N SER A 292 24.14 -9.26 -4.93
CA SER A 292 25.37 -9.38 -4.13
C SER A 292 25.88 -10.81 -4.10
N HIS A 293 27.20 -10.98 -4.13
CA HIS A 293 27.87 -12.25 -3.93
C HIS A 293 29.22 -12.05 -3.23
N ILE A 294 29.33 -12.61 -2.03
CA ILE A 294 30.58 -12.70 -1.25
C ILE A 294 30.78 -14.13 -0.75
N LYS A 295 32.01 -14.47 -0.35
CA LYS A 295 32.29 -15.71 0.37
C LYS A 295 32.50 -15.43 1.85
N LEU A 296 31.68 -15.99 2.71
CA LEU A 296 31.91 -16.00 4.15
C LEU A 296 33.05 -16.98 4.46
N LEU A 297 33.99 -16.56 5.29
CA LEU A 297 35.12 -17.37 5.73
C LEU A 297 34.89 -17.82 7.17
N ILE A 298 34.93 -19.12 7.38
CA ILE A 298 34.68 -19.74 8.69
C ILE A 298 35.87 -20.63 9.04
N ASP A 299 36.35 -20.54 10.28
CA ASP A 299 37.45 -21.37 10.75
C ASP A 299 37.00 -22.84 10.83
N GLU A 300 37.75 -23.75 10.22
CA GLU A 300 37.39 -25.17 10.10
C GLU A 300 37.29 -25.88 11.46
N ASN A 301 38.01 -25.41 12.48
CA ASN A 301 38.09 -26.12 13.77
C ASN A 301 37.13 -25.55 14.82
N THR A 302 36.96 -24.23 14.82
CA THR A 302 36.16 -23.51 15.81
C THR A 302 34.78 -23.11 15.29
N HIS A 303 34.58 -23.17 13.97
CA HIS A 303 33.40 -22.68 13.27
C HIS A 303 33.10 -21.19 13.52
N LEU A 304 34.11 -20.43 13.95
CA LEU A 304 34.00 -18.99 14.12
C LEU A 304 34.10 -18.27 12.77
N PHE A 305 33.25 -17.26 12.59
CA PHE A 305 33.34 -16.37 11.44
C PHE A 305 34.64 -15.54 11.48
N MET A 306 35.33 -15.47 10.35
CA MET A 306 36.64 -14.80 10.22
C MET A 306 36.62 -13.57 9.31
N GLY A 307 35.51 -13.33 8.59
CA GLY A 307 35.38 -12.26 7.60
C GLY A 307 34.87 -12.77 6.26
N TYR A 308 35.05 -11.97 5.20
CA TYR A 308 34.54 -12.28 3.87
C TYR A 308 35.56 -12.02 2.75
N GLU A 309 35.39 -12.70 1.62
CA GLU A 309 36.08 -12.41 0.35
C GLU A 309 35.08 -11.91 -0.69
N THR A 310 35.46 -10.91 -1.48
CA THR A 310 34.69 -10.51 -2.66
C THR A 310 35.09 -11.32 -3.89
N LEU A 311 34.13 -11.55 -4.79
CA LEU A 311 34.39 -12.24 -6.06
C LEU A 311 34.92 -11.27 -7.12
N VAL A 312 34.58 -9.99 -6.98
CA VAL A 312 35.05 -8.88 -7.81
C VAL A 312 35.89 -7.97 -6.94
N ASP A 313 37.04 -7.52 -7.45
CA ASP A 313 37.94 -6.66 -6.69
C ASP A 313 37.24 -5.35 -6.31
N GLY A 314 37.22 -5.05 -5.00
CA GLY A 314 36.60 -3.86 -4.43
C GLY A 314 35.07 -3.79 -4.49
N ARG A 315 34.36 -4.89 -4.83
CA ARG A 315 32.88 -4.92 -4.92
C ARG A 315 32.26 -6.21 -4.43
N ALA A 316 31.20 -6.09 -3.64
CA ALA A 316 30.38 -7.20 -3.19
C ALA A 316 29.21 -7.52 -4.12
N SER A 317 28.89 -6.65 -5.09
CA SER A 317 27.78 -6.80 -6.02
C SER A 317 28.20 -6.79 -7.49
N GLN A 318 27.32 -7.35 -8.34
CA GLN A 318 27.51 -7.52 -9.77
C GLN A 318 26.24 -7.20 -10.56
N THR A 319 26.41 -6.44 -11.65
CA THR A 319 25.35 -6.20 -12.65
C THR A 319 25.40 -7.26 -13.73
N LEU A 320 24.26 -7.87 -14.06
CA LEU A 320 24.14 -8.93 -15.06
C LEU A 320 24.13 -8.37 -16.50
N LEU A 321 25.23 -7.75 -16.90
CA LEU A 321 25.38 -7.16 -18.24
C LEU A 321 25.43 -8.24 -19.33
N SER A 322 24.80 -7.95 -20.47
CA SER A 322 24.72 -8.88 -21.61
C SER A 322 26.06 -9.28 -22.22
N ASP A 323 27.11 -8.49 -21.97
CA ASP A 323 28.46 -8.76 -22.48
C ASP A 323 29.24 -9.72 -21.56
N ASP A 324 28.83 -9.83 -20.29
CA ASP A 324 29.50 -10.62 -19.26
C ASP A 324 28.71 -11.90 -18.87
N PHE A 325 27.39 -11.86 -19.03
CA PHE A 325 26.50 -12.95 -18.60
C PHE A 325 25.59 -13.43 -19.72
N GLU A 326 25.43 -14.75 -19.80
CA GLU A 326 24.49 -15.40 -20.70
C GLU A 326 23.17 -15.73 -19.99
N ALA A 327 22.05 -15.65 -20.70
CA ALA A 327 20.75 -16.06 -20.19
C ALA A 327 20.56 -17.58 -20.22
N ASP A 328 19.86 -18.14 -19.23
CA ASP A 328 19.15 -19.40 -19.42
C ASP A 328 17.99 -19.18 -20.41
N ARG A 329 17.93 -20.00 -21.46
CA ARG A 329 16.94 -19.82 -22.55
C ARG A 329 15.53 -20.16 -22.11
N THR A 330 15.37 -21.12 -21.19
CA THR A 330 14.06 -21.56 -20.72
C THR A 330 13.45 -20.49 -19.83
N ASP A 331 14.24 -19.94 -18.90
CA ASP A 331 13.80 -18.87 -18.04
C ASP A 331 13.61 -17.55 -18.79
N ALA A 332 14.47 -17.23 -19.77
CA ALA A 332 14.26 -16.06 -20.62
C ALA A 332 12.90 -16.11 -21.35
N ASN A 333 12.55 -17.26 -21.94
CA ASN A 333 11.26 -17.43 -22.62
C ASN A 333 10.08 -17.37 -21.64
N TRP A 334 10.24 -17.94 -20.44
CA TRP A 334 9.20 -17.92 -19.41
C TRP A 334 8.98 -16.49 -18.87
N ILE A 335 10.04 -15.75 -18.55
CA ILE A 335 9.97 -14.35 -18.10
C ILE A 335 9.30 -13.48 -19.17
N GLN A 336 9.71 -13.62 -20.43
CA GLN A 336 9.12 -12.87 -21.54
C GLN A 336 7.62 -13.15 -21.68
N SER A 337 7.21 -14.42 -21.56
CA SER A 337 5.80 -14.79 -21.60
C SER A 337 5.00 -14.20 -20.43
N LYS A 338 5.56 -14.19 -19.21
CA LYS A 338 4.92 -13.56 -18.05
C LYS A 338 4.79 -12.06 -18.24
N LEU A 339 5.83 -11.39 -18.72
CA LEU A 339 5.83 -9.95 -19.00
C LEU A 339 4.76 -9.56 -20.03
N GLU A 340 4.66 -10.28 -21.15
CA GLU A 340 3.68 -10.00 -22.20
C GLU A 340 2.23 -10.14 -21.68
N ASN A 341 1.97 -11.18 -20.88
CA ASN A 341 0.66 -11.37 -20.25
C ASN A 341 0.38 -10.28 -19.20
N ALA A 342 1.38 -9.91 -18.40
CA ALA A 342 1.26 -8.89 -17.38
C ALA A 342 0.95 -7.50 -17.98
N ILE A 343 1.71 -7.08 -19.00
CA ILE A 343 1.48 -5.81 -19.71
C ILE A 343 0.06 -5.78 -20.29
N LYS A 344 -0.40 -6.87 -20.90
CA LYS A 344 -1.75 -6.96 -21.46
C LYS A 344 -2.83 -6.83 -20.38
N SER A 345 -2.67 -7.51 -19.25
CA SER A 345 -3.61 -7.47 -18.12
C SER A 345 -3.63 -6.08 -17.47
N TYR A 346 -2.45 -5.56 -17.16
CA TYR A 346 -2.27 -4.32 -16.43
C TYR A 346 -2.81 -3.11 -17.20
N ASN A 347 -2.47 -3.00 -18.50
CA ASN A 347 -2.92 -1.88 -19.33
C ASN A 347 -4.42 -1.93 -19.68
N SER A 348 -5.08 -3.08 -19.53
CA SER A 348 -6.49 -3.23 -19.93
C SER A 348 -7.50 -2.92 -18.82
N HIS A 349 -7.15 -3.09 -17.54
CA HIS A 349 -8.16 -3.03 -16.47
C HIS A 349 -7.81 -2.14 -15.25
N GLY A 350 -6.54 -1.72 -15.06
CA GLY A 350 -6.15 -1.01 -13.83
C GLY A 350 -6.54 -1.78 -12.55
N SER A 351 -6.45 -1.14 -11.39
CA SER A 351 -7.01 -1.70 -10.15
C SER A 351 -8.39 -1.11 -9.89
N THR A 352 -9.38 -1.96 -9.66
CA THR A 352 -10.77 -1.56 -9.32
C THR A 352 -10.99 -1.50 -7.80
N ASN A 353 -9.95 -1.70 -7.00
CA ASN A 353 -10.04 -1.69 -5.54
C ASN A 353 -10.02 -0.25 -5.01
N VAL A 354 -11.18 0.26 -4.60
CA VAL A 354 -11.28 1.50 -3.81
C VAL A 354 -11.12 1.20 -2.32
N LYS A 355 -10.46 2.08 -1.58
CA LYS A 355 -10.31 1.95 -0.12
C LYS A 355 -11.37 2.83 0.57
N ASN A 356 -12.05 2.23 1.54
CA ASN A 356 -13.04 2.88 2.40
C ASN A 356 -12.64 2.75 3.86
N THR A 357 -13.06 3.71 4.69
CA THR A 357 -12.80 3.69 6.13
C THR A 357 -13.66 2.63 6.82
N ALA A 358 -13.01 1.60 7.39
CA ALA A 358 -13.71 0.52 8.09
C ALA A 358 -14.18 0.89 9.52
N TYR A 359 -13.49 1.81 10.18
CA TYR A 359 -13.75 2.23 11.56
C TYR A 359 -13.67 3.76 11.67
N PRO A 360 -14.77 4.46 11.38
CA PRO A 360 -14.80 5.92 11.47
C PRO A 360 -14.70 6.36 12.93
N LYS A 361 -14.01 7.47 13.16
CA LYS A 361 -13.89 8.10 14.47
C LYS A 361 -14.76 9.35 14.52
N GLU A 362 -15.46 9.55 15.62
CA GLU A 362 -16.13 10.82 15.88
C GLU A 362 -15.08 11.91 16.08
N VAL A 363 -15.19 12.96 15.26
CA VAL A 363 -14.37 14.14 15.33
C VAL A 363 -15.15 15.22 16.08
N GLN A 364 -14.61 15.69 17.20
CA GLN A 364 -14.96 17.00 17.77
C GLN A 364 -13.72 17.88 17.67
N LEU A 365 -13.38 18.26 16.44
CA LEU A 365 -12.30 19.19 16.10
C LEU A 365 -12.97 20.48 15.60
N ASP A 366 -12.59 21.60 16.18
CA ASP A 366 -13.09 22.95 15.92
C ASP A 366 -12.03 23.93 16.49
N GLN A 367 -10.81 23.81 15.96
CA GLN A 367 -9.65 24.64 16.34
C GLN A 367 -9.48 25.84 15.42
N TRP A 368 -9.95 25.76 14.17
CA TRP A 368 -9.68 26.65 13.07
C TRP A 368 -10.96 26.93 12.28
N ASP A 369 -11.15 28.18 11.86
CA ASP A 369 -12.37 28.60 11.15
C ASP A 369 -12.23 28.43 9.62
N PHE A 370 -12.06 27.20 9.13
CA PHE A 370 -11.92 26.96 7.69
C PHE A 370 -13.23 27.25 6.92
N PRO A 371 -13.15 27.71 5.66
CA PRO A 371 -14.34 28.12 4.92
C PRO A 371 -15.05 26.90 4.33
N TYR A 372 -16.39 26.86 4.40
CA TYR A 372 -17.18 25.91 3.62
C TYR A 372 -17.17 26.29 2.13
N LEU A 373 -16.80 25.34 1.26
CA LEU A 373 -16.60 25.59 -0.17
C LEU A 373 -17.58 24.85 -1.08
N ASN A 374 -18.20 23.76 -0.61
CA ASN A 374 -19.04 22.90 -1.45
C ASN A 374 -20.30 23.59 -1.96
N THR A 375 -20.70 23.32 -3.19
CA THR A 375 -22.00 23.74 -3.73
C THR A 375 -22.73 22.58 -4.40
N ASP A 376 -24.04 22.67 -4.59
CA ASP A 376 -24.84 21.59 -5.19
C ASP A 376 -24.68 21.48 -6.73
N GLU A 377 -24.23 22.56 -7.39
CA GLU A 377 -24.19 22.67 -8.86
C GLU A 377 -22.78 22.63 -9.47
N ASN A 378 -21.74 22.73 -8.64
CA ASN A 378 -20.35 22.69 -9.07
C ASN A 378 -19.62 21.48 -8.49
N ILE A 379 -18.53 21.08 -9.15
CA ILE A 379 -17.52 20.22 -8.54
C ILE A 379 -16.43 21.10 -7.94
N GLU A 380 -16.08 20.86 -6.68
CA GLU A 380 -14.91 21.45 -6.02
C GLU A 380 -13.72 20.47 -6.00
N ILE A 381 -12.58 20.88 -6.58
CA ILE A 381 -11.36 20.08 -6.65
C ILE A 381 -10.19 20.85 -6.05
N ILE A 382 -9.40 20.20 -5.19
CA ILE A 382 -8.17 20.76 -4.63
C ILE A 382 -6.95 19.92 -5.04
N THR A 383 -5.87 20.58 -5.43
CA THR A 383 -4.51 20.00 -5.41
C THR A 383 -3.74 20.52 -4.20
N TRP A 384 -3.04 19.63 -3.48
CA TRP A 384 -2.40 19.97 -2.22
C TRP A 384 -1.11 19.17 -1.97
N ASN A 385 0.04 19.82 -2.17
CA ASN A 385 1.31 19.29 -1.68
C ASN A 385 1.35 19.45 -0.15
N CYS A 386 1.48 18.34 0.58
CA CYS A 386 1.45 18.31 2.04
C CYS A 386 2.84 18.15 2.68
N GLU A 387 3.92 18.43 1.94
CA GLU A 387 5.34 18.40 2.35
C GLU A 387 5.70 17.31 3.39
N PHE A 388 6.25 16.18 2.91
CA PHE A 388 6.70 15.08 3.76
C PHE A 388 5.65 14.53 4.75
N PHE A 389 4.39 14.47 4.32
CA PHE A 389 3.26 14.10 5.15
C PHE A 389 3.53 12.80 5.96
N PRO A 390 3.22 12.80 7.27
CA PRO A 390 2.82 13.94 8.09
C PRO A 390 4.03 14.82 8.45
N HIS A 391 3.89 16.14 8.30
CA HIS A 391 4.92 17.13 8.63
C HIS A 391 5.20 17.21 10.15
N ALA A 392 4.14 17.23 10.95
CA ALA A 392 4.11 17.41 12.41
C ALA A 392 3.37 16.28 13.13
N ASN A 393 3.60 15.03 12.70
CA ASN A 393 2.99 13.83 13.29
C ASN A 393 1.45 13.96 13.42
N ASP A 394 0.89 13.68 14.60
CA ASP A 394 -0.55 13.66 14.85
C ASP A 394 -1.22 15.02 14.61
N SER A 395 -0.48 16.11 14.83
CA SER A 395 -0.99 17.47 14.62
C SER A 395 -1.33 17.73 13.16
N THR A 396 -0.54 17.21 12.21
CA THR A 396 -0.86 17.29 10.77
C THR A 396 -2.14 16.55 10.45
N ILE A 397 -2.34 15.36 11.01
CA ILE A 397 -3.52 14.53 10.74
C ILE A 397 -4.79 15.23 11.21
N LEU A 398 -4.78 15.78 12.42
CA LEU A 398 -5.94 16.46 12.99
C LEU A 398 -6.25 17.77 12.25
N ALA A 399 -5.22 18.58 11.95
CA ALA A 399 -5.40 19.82 11.21
C ALA A 399 -5.92 19.60 9.78
N LEU A 400 -5.42 18.57 9.07
CA LEU A 400 -5.92 18.21 7.75
C LEU A 400 -7.34 17.63 7.82
N ALA A 401 -7.66 16.78 8.81
CA ALA A 401 -9.00 16.23 8.96
C ALA A 401 -10.04 17.34 9.14
N GLU A 402 -9.74 18.32 10.01
CA GLU A 402 -10.59 19.49 10.23
C GLU A 402 -10.72 20.33 8.95
N ALA A 403 -9.59 20.68 8.32
CA ALA A 403 -9.60 21.46 7.08
C ALA A 403 -10.42 20.81 5.96
N VAL A 404 -10.25 19.51 5.74
CA VAL A 404 -11.00 18.78 4.69
C VAL A 404 -12.48 18.68 5.04
N SER A 405 -12.81 18.42 6.31
CA SER A 405 -14.19 18.33 6.78
C SER A 405 -14.93 19.66 6.66
N ASP A 406 -14.30 20.77 7.03
CA ASP A 406 -14.92 22.09 7.00
C ASP A 406 -15.05 22.65 5.58
N MET A 407 -14.04 22.44 4.74
CA MET A 407 -14.09 22.85 3.34
C MET A 407 -15.08 22.03 2.51
N ASP A 408 -15.27 20.76 2.89
CA ASP A 408 -16.23 19.82 2.30
C ASP A 408 -16.12 19.68 0.77
N VAL A 409 -14.92 19.76 0.20
CA VAL A 409 -14.70 19.71 -1.26
C VAL A 409 -14.94 18.31 -1.86
N ASP A 410 -15.28 18.21 -3.14
CA ASP A 410 -15.67 16.92 -3.71
C ASP A 410 -14.49 15.98 -3.99
N ILE A 411 -13.33 16.53 -4.40
CA ILE A 411 -12.11 15.78 -4.72
C ILE A 411 -10.88 16.52 -4.17
N ILE A 412 -9.94 15.80 -3.55
CA ILE A 412 -8.62 16.33 -3.18
C ILE A 412 -7.53 15.37 -3.65
N ALA A 413 -6.50 15.93 -4.29
CA ALA A 413 -5.30 15.21 -4.64
C ALA A 413 -4.12 15.68 -3.79
N PHE A 414 -3.52 14.74 -3.08
CA PHE A 414 -2.39 14.98 -2.19
C PHE A 414 -1.08 14.56 -2.83
N GLN A 415 -0.02 15.33 -2.56
CA GLN A 415 1.35 14.99 -2.95
C GLN A 415 2.26 14.92 -1.70
N GLU A 416 3.39 14.21 -1.85
CA GLU A 416 4.46 14.05 -0.83
C GLU A 416 4.06 13.26 0.42
N LEU A 417 3.34 12.15 0.23
CA LEU A 417 3.00 11.25 1.34
C LEU A 417 4.19 10.37 1.72
N ARG A 418 4.96 10.79 2.73
CA ARG A 418 6.14 10.03 3.20
C ARG A 418 5.77 8.83 4.08
N ARG A 419 4.72 8.93 4.89
CA ARG A 419 4.24 7.84 5.76
C ARG A 419 2.82 7.45 5.40
N VAL A 420 2.67 6.63 4.37
CA VAL A 420 1.36 6.23 3.83
C VAL A 420 0.46 5.52 4.85
N GLY A 421 1.01 4.78 5.82
CA GLY A 421 0.23 4.16 6.90
C GLY A 421 -0.52 5.20 7.75
N TRP A 422 0.03 6.41 7.89
CA TRP A 422 -0.64 7.53 8.55
C TRP A 422 -1.76 8.14 7.71
N PHE A 423 -1.74 7.97 6.40
CA PHE A 423 -2.84 8.41 5.54
C PHE A 423 -4.12 7.62 5.85
N SER A 424 -4.03 6.32 6.15
CA SER A 424 -5.17 5.57 6.70
C SER A 424 -5.71 6.19 7.99
N LYS A 425 -4.85 6.74 8.86
CA LYS A 425 -5.26 7.41 10.10
C LYS A 425 -6.03 8.69 9.81
N LEU A 426 -5.61 9.50 8.83
CA LEU A 426 -6.36 10.66 8.33
C LEU A 426 -7.75 10.23 7.85
N MET A 427 -7.84 9.20 7.02
CA MET A 427 -9.11 8.73 6.49
C MET A 427 -10.08 8.20 7.56
N THR A 428 -9.60 7.78 8.74
CA THR A 428 -10.51 7.44 9.86
C THR A 428 -11.35 8.61 10.35
N TYR A 429 -10.93 9.84 10.09
CA TYR A 429 -11.64 11.07 10.44
C TYR A 429 -12.45 11.65 9.28
N LEU A 430 -12.35 11.07 8.08
CA LEU A 430 -13.03 11.52 6.86
C LEU A 430 -13.93 10.40 6.30
N PRO A 431 -15.01 10.02 7.01
CA PRO A 431 -15.85 8.88 6.65
C PRO A 431 -16.60 9.05 5.32
N ASP A 432 -16.84 10.29 4.90
CA ASP A 432 -17.59 10.61 3.69
C ASP A 432 -16.74 10.47 2.41
N TYR A 433 -15.44 10.19 2.56
CA TYR A 433 -14.48 10.10 1.46
C TYR A 433 -13.97 8.67 1.27
N SER A 434 -13.99 8.25 0.02
CA SER A 434 -13.21 7.13 -0.49
C SER A 434 -11.83 7.62 -0.92
N TYR A 435 -10.86 6.72 -0.97
CA TYR A 435 -9.50 7.11 -1.36
C TYR A 435 -8.75 6.04 -2.14
N ILE A 436 -7.78 6.53 -2.92
CA ILE A 436 -6.71 5.75 -3.53
C ILE A 436 -5.36 6.36 -3.19
N VAL A 437 -4.33 5.52 -3.20
CA VAL A 437 -2.94 5.92 -2.96
C VAL A 437 -2.09 5.19 -4.00
N SER A 438 -1.02 5.84 -4.48
CA SER A 438 -0.06 5.20 -5.37
C SER A 438 0.45 3.89 -4.78
N GLU A 439 0.61 2.92 -5.66
CA GLU A 439 1.08 1.59 -5.36
C GLU A 439 2.47 1.35 -5.94
N GLN A 440 2.88 2.10 -6.96
CA GLN A 440 4.13 1.88 -7.69
C GLN A 440 5.19 2.97 -7.46
N ALA A 441 4.93 3.94 -6.59
CA ALA A 441 5.92 4.97 -6.27
C ALA A 441 7.15 4.39 -5.56
N SER A 442 8.33 4.81 -6.00
CA SER A 442 9.61 4.45 -5.39
C SER A 442 10.07 5.45 -4.32
N PHE A 443 9.50 6.66 -4.32
CA PHE A 443 9.85 7.71 -3.36
C PHE A 443 8.67 8.63 -3.03
N MET A 444 8.06 8.39 -1.86
CA MET A 444 6.83 9.05 -1.38
C MET A 444 5.63 8.78 -2.28
N ASP A 445 4.44 8.79 -1.67
CA ASP A 445 3.22 8.44 -2.36
C ASP A 445 2.40 9.67 -2.78
N LEU A 446 1.52 9.45 -3.76
CA LEU A 446 0.45 10.35 -4.15
C LEU A 446 -0.88 9.76 -3.67
N ALA A 447 -1.88 10.60 -3.37
CA ALA A 447 -3.22 10.11 -3.08
C ALA A 447 -4.30 10.96 -3.74
N ILE A 448 -5.46 10.36 -3.95
CA ILE A 448 -6.68 11.06 -4.35
C ILE A 448 -7.80 10.60 -3.42
N ILE A 449 -8.49 11.55 -2.80
CA ILE A 449 -9.72 11.31 -2.04
C ILE A 449 -10.90 11.94 -2.76
N PHE A 450 -12.07 11.33 -2.65
CA PHE A 450 -13.29 11.81 -3.30
C PHE A 450 -14.53 11.37 -2.52
N LYS A 451 -15.61 12.17 -2.58
CA LYS A 451 -16.86 11.86 -1.87
C LYS A 451 -17.49 10.55 -2.35
N SER A 452 -17.68 9.62 -1.41
CA SER A 452 -18.16 8.26 -1.71
C SER A 452 -19.61 8.21 -2.19
N ASP A 453 -20.42 9.20 -1.83
CA ASP A 453 -21.84 9.32 -2.16
C ASP A 453 -22.12 10.09 -3.46
N LEU A 454 -21.06 10.56 -4.13
CA LEU A 454 -21.14 11.35 -5.34
C LEU A 454 -20.48 10.68 -6.56
N PHE A 455 -19.38 9.97 -6.33
CA PHE A 455 -18.61 9.32 -7.40
C PHE A 455 -18.66 7.81 -7.31
N GLU A 456 -18.83 7.18 -8.48
CA GLU A 456 -18.54 5.78 -8.66
C GLU A 456 -17.09 5.62 -9.13
N PHE A 457 -16.30 4.85 -8.39
CA PHE A 457 -14.91 4.56 -8.74
C PHE A 457 -14.83 3.49 -9.82
N VAL A 458 -14.19 3.82 -10.95
CA VAL A 458 -14.02 2.87 -12.06
C VAL A 458 -12.72 2.11 -11.92
N ARG A 459 -11.59 2.82 -11.84
CA ARG A 459 -10.26 2.22 -11.68
C ARG A 459 -9.21 3.25 -11.25
N GLN A 460 -8.10 2.76 -10.69
CA GLN A 460 -6.83 3.47 -10.58
C GLN A 460 -5.81 2.91 -11.57
N TYR A 461 -4.92 3.78 -12.06
CA TYR A 461 -3.82 3.42 -12.94
C TYR A 461 -2.61 4.34 -12.69
N GLU A 462 -1.40 3.81 -12.80
CA GLU A 462 -0.16 4.58 -12.64
C GLU A 462 0.70 4.50 -13.90
N PRO A 463 0.50 5.41 -14.88
CA PRO A 463 1.31 5.41 -16.09
C PRO A 463 2.79 5.61 -15.75
N PHE A 464 3.67 4.99 -16.54
CA PHE A 464 5.13 5.13 -16.43
C PHE A 464 5.75 4.63 -15.12
N SER A 465 5.06 3.77 -14.37
CA SER A 465 5.60 3.13 -13.16
C SER A 465 6.96 2.44 -13.36
N GLU A 466 7.23 1.92 -14.56
CA GLU A 466 8.48 1.30 -14.95
C GLU A 466 9.64 2.29 -15.18
N ASN A 467 9.34 3.59 -15.23
CA ASN A 467 10.31 4.67 -15.44
C ASN A 467 9.84 5.98 -14.78
N ASP A 468 9.71 5.97 -13.46
CA ASP A 468 9.29 7.10 -12.64
C ASP A 468 10.37 8.19 -12.46
N TYR A 469 11.56 8.01 -13.05
CA TYR A 469 12.68 8.94 -12.93
C TYR A 469 12.30 10.36 -13.36
N ASN A 470 11.55 10.54 -14.46
CA ASN A 470 11.15 11.88 -14.89
C ASN A 470 10.16 12.53 -13.91
N PHE A 471 9.42 11.73 -13.15
CA PHE A 471 8.43 12.15 -12.13
C PHE A 471 8.98 12.06 -10.71
N ALA A 472 10.31 12.17 -10.54
CA ALA A 472 10.96 12.21 -9.23
C ALA A 472 10.55 11.07 -8.26
N GLY A 473 10.45 9.84 -8.80
CA GLY A 473 10.13 8.64 -8.02
C GLY A 473 8.63 8.44 -7.73
N ARG A 474 7.77 9.28 -8.33
CA ARG A 474 6.32 9.33 -8.13
C ARG A 474 5.61 9.29 -9.48
N PRO A 475 5.38 8.10 -10.07
CA PRO A 475 4.62 8.03 -11.31
C PRO A 475 3.24 8.70 -11.12
N PRO A 476 2.68 9.32 -12.16
CA PRO A 476 1.35 9.92 -12.08
C PRO A 476 0.33 8.93 -11.53
N LEU A 477 -0.56 9.38 -10.65
CA LEU A 477 -1.65 8.58 -10.11
C LEU A 477 -2.95 9.00 -10.79
N GLN A 478 -3.53 8.12 -11.60
CA GLN A 478 -4.79 8.35 -12.28
C GLN A 478 -5.95 7.66 -11.57
N ALA A 479 -7.03 8.40 -11.32
CA ALA A 479 -8.34 7.90 -10.91
C ALA A 479 -9.35 8.15 -12.04
N ASP A 480 -9.99 7.10 -12.52
CA ASP A 480 -11.17 7.23 -13.39
C ASP A 480 -12.43 7.10 -12.53
N LEU A 481 -13.27 8.14 -12.57
CA LEU A 481 -14.48 8.29 -11.76
C LEU A 481 -15.70 8.53 -12.67
N LEU A 482 -16.88 8.10 -12.23
CA LEU A 482 -18.16 8.49 -12.83
C LEU A 482 -18.90 9.39 -11.85
N LEU A 483 -19.14 10.64 -12.25
CA LEU A 483 -19.95 11.57 -11.51
C LEU A 483 -21.42 11.44 -11.90
N LYS A 484 -22.33 11.41 -10.92
CA LYS A 484 -23.77 11.37 -11.16
C LYS A 484 -24.38 12.76 -11.07
N THR A 485 -25.07 13.15 -12.15
CA THR A 485 -25.80 14.42 -12.27
C THR A 485 -27.23 14.16 -12.71
N GLU A 486 -28.13 15.13 -12.54
CA GLU A 486 -29.49 15.04 -13.10
C GLU A 486 -29.50 14.84 -14.63
N SER A 487 -28.47 15.36 -15.32
CA SER A 487 -28.29 15.24 -16.77
C SER A 487 -27.69 13.90 -17.23
N GLY A 488 -27.29 13.03 -16.31
CA GLY A 488 -26.64 11.75 -16.59
C GLY A 488 -25.27 11.60 -15.91
N GLU A 489 -24.51 10.62 -16.37
CA GLU A 489 -23.18 10.33 -15.82
C GLU A 489 -22.09 11.06 -16.60
N ILE A 490 -21.19 11.72 -15.89
CA ILE A 490 -20.02 12.40 -16.45
C ILE A 490 -18.79 11.57 -16.09
N PRO A 491 -18.14 10.89 -17.05
CA PRO A 491 -16.87 10.24 -16.79
C PRO A 491 -15.79 11.30 -16.59
N LEU A 492 -14.93 11.11 -15.61
CA LEU A 492 -13.81 11.99 -15.27
C LEU A 492 -12.54 11.17 -15.14
N SER A 493 -11.44 11.67 -15.68
CA SER A 493 -10.10 11.14 -15.44
C SER A 493 -9.27 12.17 -14.70
N ILE A 494 -8.95 11.89 -13.45
CA ILE A 494 -8.17 12.75 -12.56
C ILE A 494 -6.75 12.20 -12.48
N ILE A 495 -5.77 12.95 -12.93
CA ILE A 495 -4.36 12.55 -12.94
C ILE A 495 -3.58 13.45 -11.98
N ASN A 496 -3.16 12.89 -10.87
CA ASN A 496 -2.35 13.54 -9.85
C ASN A 496 -0.85 13.35 -10.15
N ILE A 497 -0.06 14.43 -10.08
CA ILE A 497 1.37 14.41 -10.37
C ILE A 497 2.22 15.12 -9.32
N HIS A 498 3.51 14.76 -9.28
CA HIS A 498 4.54 15.58 -8.66
C HIS A 498 5.81 15.57 -9.53
N MET A 499 6.29 16.76 -9.89
CA MET A 499 7.39 16.94 -10.83
C MET A 499 8.71 17.24 -10.11
N LYS A 500 9.84 17.00 -10.79
CA LYS A 500 11.15 17.27 -10.18
C LYS A 500 11.38 18.77 -9.94
N CYS A 501 11.60 19.15 -8.69
CA CYS A 501 12.02 20.49 -8.26
C CYS A 501 13.49 20.86 -8.60
N CYS A 502 13.81 22.15 -8.49
CA CYS A 502 15.16 22.76 -8.54
C CYS A 502 15.85 22.81 -9.93
N ASP A 503 16.96 23.54 -9.99
CA ASP A 503 17.65 23.98 -11.23
C ASP A 503 18.17 22.85 -12.14
N SER A 504 18.50 21.68 -11.59
CA SER A 504 18.87 20.50 -12.39
C SER A 504 17.64 19.73 -12.94
N GLY A 505 16.43 20.18 -12.60
CA GLY A 505 15.16 19.49 -12.87
C GLY A 505 14.47 19.86 -14.18
N LEU A 506 14.74 21.03 -14.78
CA LEU A 506 13.95 21.53 -15.92
C LEU A 506 13.88 20.55 -17.10
N GLN A 507 15.00 19.91 -17.47
CA GLN A 507 14.98 18.93 -18.56
C GLN A 507 14.16 17.68 -18.21
N ARG A 508 14.18 17.25 -16.93
CA ARG A 508 13.33 16.14 -16.45
C ARG A 508 11.87 16.53 -16.51
N ARG A 509 11.51 17.75 -16.10
CA ARG A 509 10.13 18.27 -16.22
C ARG A 509 9.68 18.33 -17.69
N LYS A 510 10.51 18.84 -18.60
CA LYS A 510 10.21 18.84 -20.05
C LYS A 510 9.95 17.43 -20.59
N ASN A 511 10.76 16.45 -20.18
CA ASN A 511 10.55 15.06 -20.57
C ASN A 511 9.25 14.50 -19.97
N ALA A 512 8.98 14.75 -18.69
CA ALA A 512 7.77 14.32 -18.00
C ALA A 512 6.49 14.89 -18.64
N VAL A 513 6.48 16.20 -18.91
CA VAL A 513 5.35 16.88 -19.58
C VAL A 513 5.13 16.34 -20.99
N LYS A 514 6.20 16.08 -21.74
CA LYS A 514 6.07 15.41 -23.04
C LYS A 514 5.45 14.02 -22.91
N MET A 515 5.91 13.20 -21.97
CA MET A 515 5.35 11.87 -21.71
C MET A 515 3.87 11.94 -21.35
N LEU A 516 3.49 12.86 -20.47
CA LEU A 516 2.08 13.10 -20.10
C LEU A 516 1.24 13.53 -21.30
N HIS A 517 1.74 14.48 -22.10
CA HIS A 517 1.04 14.97 -23.29
C HIS A 517 0.79 13.85 -24.30
N ASP A 518 1.83 13.07 -24.64
CA ASP A 518 1.71 11.92 -25.55
C ASP A 518 0.70 10.88 -25.02
N TYR A 519 0.68 10.64 -23.70
CA TYR A 519 -0.24 9.69 -23.06
C TYR A 519 -1.71 10.16 -23.11
N VAL A 520 -1.98 11.41 -22.75
CA VAL A 520 -3.34 11.94 -22.82
C VAL A 520 -3.82 12.11 -24.26
N ASP A 521 -2.91 12.36 -25.21
CA ASP A 521 -3.21 12.40 -26.65
C ASP A 521 -3.74 11.04 -27.14
N GLU A 522 -3.05 9.95 -26.78
CA GLU A 522 -3.46 8.58 -27.14
C GLU A 522 -4.80 8.19 -26.49
N ALA A 523 -5.01 8.58 -25.24
CA ALA A 523 -6.24 8.28 -24.50
C ALA A 523 -7.45 9.13 -24.91
N PHE A 524 -7.23 10.29 -25.54
CA PHE A 524 -8.24 11.35 -25.71
C PHE A 524 -9.49 10.91 -26.45
N GLU A 525 -9.36 10.03 -27.45
CA GLU A 525 -10.51 9.52 -28.22
C GLU A 525 -11.47 8.68 -27.37
N THR A 526 -10.94 8.04 -26.32
CA THR A 526 -11.72 7.16 -25.43
C THR A 526 -12.15 7.85 -24.15
N GLN A 527 -11.38 8.83 -23.69
CA GLN A 527 -11.64 9.60 -22.48
C GLN A 527 -11.18 11.04 -22.70
N SER A 528 -12.13 11.93 -22.97
CA SER A 528 -11.86 13.34 -23.26
C SER A 528 -12.07 14.26 -22.06
N ASN A 529 -12.60 13.76 -20.93
CA ASN A 529 -12.87 14.54 -19.73
C ASN A 529 -11.70 14.39 -18.72
N ILE A 530 -10.64 15.15 -18.96
CA ILE A 530 -9.36 15.00 -18.26
C ILE A 530 -9.10 16.20 -17.38
N ILE A 531 -8.67 15.93 -16.14
CA ILE A 531 -8.14 16.91 -15.19
C ILE A 531 -6.76 16.42 -14.76
N LEU A 532 -5.72 17.17 -15.09
CA LEU A 532 -4.34 16.90 -14.72
C LEU A 532 -3.89 17.98 -13.73
N LEU A 533 -3.53 17.57 -12.52
CA LEU A 533 -3.29 18.48 -11.40
C LEU A 533 -2.17 17.96 -10.50
N GLY A 534 -1.52 18.85 -9.75
CA GLY A 534 -0.46 18.47 -8.82
C GLY A 534 0.57 19.57 -8.63
N ASP A 535 1.72 19.18 -8.08
CA ASP A 535 2.91 20.03 -8.00
C ASP A 535 3.74 19.89 -9.28
N TRP A 536 3.67 20.89 -10.14
CA TRP A 536 4.41 20.92 -11.41
C TRP A 536 5.84 21.40 -11.25
N ASN A 537 6.20 21.98 -10.09
CA ASN A 537 7.52 22.51 -9.81
C ASN A 537 8.06 23.47 -10.90
N ASP A 538 7.14 24.18 -11.55
CA ASP A 538 7.36 25.08 -12.67
C ASP A 538 6.20 26.08 -12.70
N ASP A 539 6.42 27.29 -13.21
CA ASP A 539 5.42 28.35 -13.18
C ASP A 539 4.97 28.74 -14.59
N THR A 540 3.65 28.72 -14.82
CA THR A 540 3.05 29.09 -16.13
C THR A 540 3.38 30.51 -16.60
N LYS A 541 3.87 31.39 -15.71
CA LYS A 541 4.26 32.76 -16.05
C LYS A 541 5.68 32.87 -16.64
N ASP A 542 6.50 31.83 -16.53
CA ASP A 542 7.89 31.85 -16.97
C ASP A 542 7.99 31.94 -18.50
N GLU A 543 9.10 32.48 -19.00
CA GLU A 543 9.30 32.71 -20.43
C GLU A 543 9.52 31.41 -21.22
N PRO A 544 9.20 31.36 -22.53
CA PRO A 544 9.45 30.19 -23.36
C PRO A 544 10.88 29.66 -23.24
N GLY A 545 10.98 28.35 -23.02
CA GLY A 545 12.26 27.67 -22.78
C GLY A 545 12.70 27.62 -21.31
N GLN A 546 12.12 28.44 -20.43
CA GLN A 546 12.34 28.40 -18.97
C GLN A 546 11.34 27.51 -18.23
N HIS A 547 10.21 27.17 -18.87
CA HIS A 547 9.20 26.23 -18.36
C HIS A 547 9.14 24.93 -19.18
N SER A 548 8.28 24.00 -18.75
CA SER A 548 8.03 22.69 -19.34
C SER A 548 6.70 22.56 -20.08
N PHE A 549 5.80 23.54 -19.95
CA PHE A 549 4.43 23.52 -20.48
C PHE A 549 4.24 23.59 -22.02
N ASP A 550 5.31 23.73 -22.82
CA ASP A 550 5.21 23.91 -24.28
C ASP A 550 4.30 22.89 -24.98
N PRO A 551 4.33 21.56 -24.66
CA PRO A 551 3.44 20.60 -25.30
C PRO A 551 1.94 20.93 -25.12
N PHE A 552 1.54 21.35 -23.91
CA PHE A 552 0.15 21.71 -23.60
C PHE A 552 -0.22 23.11 -24.08
N PHE A 553 0.69 24.10 -24.02
CA PHE A 553 0.43 25.44 -24.55
C PHE A 553 0.19 25.45 -26.07
N ASN A 554 0.77 24.50 -26.79
CA ASN A 554 0.61 24.37 -28.24
C ASN A 554 -0.59 23.47 -28.64
N ASP A 555 -1.35 22.95 -27.67
CA ASP A 555 -2.48 22.05 -27.91
C ASP A 555 -3.80 22.69 -27.45
N SER A 556 -4.63 23.09 -28.41
CA SER A 556 -5.91 23.75 -28.13
C SER A 556 -6.96 22.83 -27.50
N ARG A 557 -6.68 21.55 -27.26
CA ARG A 557 -7.59 20.67 -26.53
C ARG A 557 -7.48 20.85 -25.02
N PHE A 558 -6.43 21.48 -24.52
CA PHE A 558 -6.17 21.63 -23.09
C PHE A 558 -5.89 23.10 -22.74
N HIS A 559 -6.13 23.47 -21.48
CA HIS A 559 -5.66 24.75 -20.95
C HIS A 559 -5.47 24.69 -19.43
N PHE A 560 -4.60 25.55 -18.92
CA PHE A 560 -4.34 25.70 -17.48
C PHE A 560 -5.31 26.73 -16.88
N VAL A 561 -6.28 26.26 -16.09
CA VAL A 561 -7.23 27.17 -15.40
C VAL A 561 -6.51 28.05 -14.37
N THR A 562 -5.42 27.55 -13.81
CA THR A 562 -4.58 28.28 -12.84
C THR A 562 -3.74 29.41 -13.45
N GLN A 563 -3.62 29.49 -14.78
CA GLN A 563 -2.87 30.55 -15.45
C GLN A 563 -3.47 31.94 -15.21
N GLU A 564 -4.77 32.03 -14.90
CA GLU A 564 -5.45 33.30 -14.60
C GLU A 564 -4.96 33.95 -13.31
N ILE A 565 -4.47 33.15 -12.36
CA ILE A 565 -4.05 33.60 -11.03
C ILE A 565 -2.53 33.53 -10.82
N SER A 566 -1.77 32.87 -11.70
CA SER A 566 -0.32 32.69 -11.54
C SER A 566 0.48 33.99 -11.56
N PHE A 567 -0.05 35.05 -12.18
CA PHE A 567 0.56 36.39 -12.19
C PHE A 567 0.29 37.21 -10.92
N ASP A 568 -0.69 36.81 -10.09
CA ASP A 568 -0.92 37.44 -8.79
C ASP A 568 -0.05 36.75 -7.73
N ILE A 569 1.01 37.43 -7.29
CA ILE A 569 1.91 36.93 -6.24
C ILE A 569 1.17 36.61 -4.92
N SER A 570 0.03 37.25 -4.67
CA SER A 570 -0.79 36.97 -3.50
C SER A 570 -1.47 35.59 -3.58
N GLN A 571 -1.53 34.98 -4.76
CA GLN A 571 -2.07 33.66 -5.03
C GLN A 571 -0.96 32.60 -5.15
N ALA A 572 0.32 32.93 -4.91
CA ALA A 572 1.41 31.96 -4.98
C ALA A 572 1.10 30.72 -4.15
N SER A 573 1.12 29.54 -4.79
CA SER A 573 0.94 28.26 -4.10
C SER A 573 2.16 27.90 -3.24
N TYR A 574 3.34 28.44 -3.56
CA TYR A 574 4.55 28.38 -2.74
C TYR A 574 4.94 29.80 -2.27
N PRO A 575 4.47 30.27 -1.10
CA PRO A 575 4.66 31.64 -0.64
C PRO A 575 5.97 31.88 0.15
N LYS A 576 6.94 30.95 0.10
CA LYS A 576 8.17 31.01 0.92
C LYS A 576 9.26 31.87 0.26
N GLU A 577 9.70 32.89 0.97
CA GLU A 577 10.81 33.76 0.55
C GLU A 577 12.17 33.03 0.59
N PRO A 578 13.10 33.28 -0.34
CA PRO A 578 13.04 34.27 -1.44
C PRO A 578 12.45 33.75 -2.76
N TRP A 579 11.83 32.56 -2.75
CA TRP A 579 11.47 31.81 -3.96
C TRP A 579 9.97 31.76 -4.22
N VAL A 580 9.24 32.82 -3.84
CA VAL A 580 7.77 32.90 -3.98
C VAL A 580 7.34 32.58 -5.42
N SER A 581 6.58 31.49 -5.59
CA SER A 581 6.25 30.92 -6.90
C SER A 581 4.86 30.29 -6.92
N PHE A 582 4.27 30.15 -8.11
CA PHE A 582 3.06 29.38 -8.31
C PHE A 582 3.45 28.05 -8.97
N LEU A 583 3.47 26.97 -8.18
CA LEU A 583 4.00 25.67 -8.60
C LEU A 583 2.91 24.61 -8.78
N ASP A 584 1.76 24.80 -8.11
CA ASP A 584 0.67 23.82 -8.05
C ASP A 584 -0.40 24.18 -9.08
N HIS A 585 -0.36 23.53 -10.23
CA HIS A 585 -1.21 23.86 -11.38
C HIS A 585 -2.28 22.81 -11.64
N ILE A 586 -3.41 23.29 -12.18
CA ILE A 586 -4.53 22.48 -12.66
C ILE A 586 -4.70 22.76 -14.17
N LEU A 587 -4.64 21.69 -14.97
CA LEU A 587 -4.89 21.64 -16.40
C LEU A 587 -6.18 20.84 -16.65
N VAL A 588 -7.03 21.33 -17.54
CA VAL A 588 -8.27 20.63 -17.95
C VAL A 588 -8.36 20.51 -19.46
N SER A 589 -9.11 19.51 -19.92
CA SER A 589 -9.53 19.44 -21.32
C SER A 589 -10.66 20.42 -21.63
N ASN A 590 -10.65 20.96 -22.84
CA ASN A 590 -11.67 21.89 -23.35
C ASN A 590 -13.04 21.23 -23.58
N GLU A 591 -13.08 19.90 -23.70
CA GLU A 591 -14.33 19.14 -23.75
C GLU A 591 -15.06 19.16 -22.40
N LEU A 592 -14.32 19.09 -21.28
CA LEU A 592 -14.88 19.13 -19.94
C LEU A 592 -15.24 20.55 -19.52
N VAL A 593 -14.27 21.46 -19.60
CA VAL A 593 -14.46 22.87 -19.28
C VAL A 593 -13.91 23.67 -20.44
N SER A 594 -14.77 24.38 -21.17
CA SER A 594 -14.31 25.20 -22.30
C SER A 594 -13.54 26.43 -21.82
N GLN A 595 -12.46 26.79 -22.53
CA GLN A 595 -11.72 28.02 -22.26
C GLN A 595 -12.65 29.25 -22.31
N GLY A 596 -12.63 30.07 -21.25
CA GLY A 596 -13.49 31.25 -21.11
C GLY A 596 -14.89 30.98 -20.56
N SER A 597 -15.18 29.74 -20.16
CA SER A 597 -16.34 29.43 -19.32
C SER A 597 -16.20 30.03 -17.92
N SER A 598 -17.33 30.15 -17.20
CA SER A 598 -17.33 30.65 -15.83
C SER A 598 -16.95 29.54 -14.86
N TYR A 599 -15.73 29.60 -14.33
CA TYR A 599 -15.26 28.78 -13.22
C TYR A 599 -14.62 29.66 -12.14
N LYS A 600 -14.35 29.08 -10.98
CA LYS A 600 -13.63 29.71 -9.87
C LYS A 600 -12.31 28.99 -9.68
N VAL A 601 -11.22 29.75 -9.65
CA VAL A 601 -9.88 29.25 -9.31
C VAL A 601 -9.26 30.18 -8.27
N GLN A 602 -8.69 29.63 -7.20
CA GLN A 602 -8.04 30.41 -6.15
C GLN A 602 -7.10 29.56 -5.31
N THR A 603 -6.03 30.17 -4.79
CA THR A 603 -5.19 29.59 -3.75
C THR A 603 -5.83 29.85 -2.39
N ILE A 604 -6.04 28.80 -1.61
CA ILE A 604 -6.64 28.91 -0.28
C ILE A 604 -5.53 29.27 0.71
N LYS A 605 -5.61 30.49 1.25
CA LYS A 605 -4.65 31.03 2.21
C LYS A 605 -4.89 30.43 3.59
N MET A 606 -4.45 29.20 3.79
CA MET A 606 -4.65 28.45 5.04
C MET A 606 -4.22 29.22 6.29
N GLY A 607 -3.16 30.03 6.18
CA GLY A 607 -2.71 30.92 7.25
C GLY A 607 -3.76 31.94 7.73
N ASP A 608 -4.70 32.35 6.89
CA ASP A 608 -5.77 33.29 7.27
C ASP A 608 -6.76 32.67 8.27
N PHE A 609 -6.88 31.34 8.27
CA PHE A 609 -7.75 30.57 9.17
C PHE A 609 -6.98 30.00 10.37
N MET A 610 -5.68 29.71 10.19
CA MET A 610 -4.83 29.10 11.21
C MET A 610 -4.06 30.10 12.11
N GLY A 611 -4.39 31.39 12.03
CA GLY A 611 -3.71 32.45 12.80
C GLY A 611 -2.32 32.86 12.27
N GLY A 612 -1.98 32.44 11.05
CA GLY A 612 -0.82 32.90 10.28
C GLY A 612 -0.13 31.79 9.49
N TYR A 613 0.56 32.15 8.39
CA TYR A 613 1.28 31.18 7.54
C TYR A 613 2.33 30.35 8.30
N LYS A 614 3.01 30.93 9.31
CA LYS A 614 3.98 30.17 10.12
C LYS A 614 3.37 29.01 10.91
N ILE A 615 2.10 29.15 11.31
CA ILE A 615 1.39 28.06 12.02
C ILE A 615 1.02 26.99 11.00
N TYR A 616 0.52 27.39 9.83
CA TYR A 616 0.25 26.49 8.73
C TYR A 616 1.48 25.68 8.29
N ASP A 617 2.60 26.38 8.01
CA ASP A 617 3.91 25.81 7.64
C ASP A 617 4.38 24.77 8.68
N ALA A 618 4.27 25.10 9.97
CA ALA A 618 4.67 24.19 11.04
C ALA A 618 3.75 22.96 11.23
N TYR A 619 2.50 22.99 10.76
CA TYR A 619 1.52 21.92 10.99
C TYR A 619 1.28 21.07 9.74
N ILE A 620 1.25 21.67 8.56
CA ILE A 620 0.77 21.03 7.33
C ILE A 620 1.84 21.02 6.26
N SER A 621 2.22 22.18 5.71
CA SER A 621 3.12 22.25 4.55
C SER A 621 3.58 23.68 4.26
N ASP A 622 4.70 23.84 3.56
CA ASP A 622 5.08 25.10 2.95
C ASP A 622 4.36 25.44 1.63
N HIS A 623 3.64 24.49 1.01
CA HIS A 623 2.73 24.72 -0.14
C HIS A 623 1.30 25.00 0.32
N LEU A 624 0.54 25.85 -0.39
CA LEU A 624 -0.87 26.16 -0.14
C LEU A 624 -1.79 25.39 -1.12
N PRO A 625 -2.97 24.92 -0.67
CA PRO A 625 -3.91 24.24 -1.54
C PRO A 625 -4.50 25.17 -2.61
N VAL A 626 -4.61 24.66 -3.84
CA VAL A 626 -5.20 25.39 -4.97
C VAL A 626 -6.56 24.77 -5.33
N LEU A 627 -7.61 25.59 -5.23
CA LEU A 627 -9.00 25.22 -5.53
C LEU A 627 -9.33 25.52 -6.98
N PHE A 628 -10.04 24.57 -7.60
CA PHE A 628 -10.77 24.74 -8.85
C PHE A 628 -12.23 24.31 -8.67
N SER A 629 -13.18 25.17 -9.04
CA SER A 629 -14.61 24.90 -8.98
C SER A 629 -15.30 25.28 -10.28
N PHE A 630 -16.06 24.36 -10.86
CA PHE A 630 -16.76 24.56 -12.14
C PHE A 630 -18.12 23.86 -12.13
N SER A 631 -19.06 24.41 -12.90
CA SER A 631 -20.44 23.92 -12.92
C SER A 631 -20.58 22.63 -13.73
N VAL A 632 -21.36 21.70 -13.21
CA VAL A 632 -21.72 20.42 -13.85
C VAL A 632 -23.23 20.17 -13.85
N GLY A 633 -24.01 21.20 -13.51
CA GLY A 633 -25.42 21.06 -13.20
C GLY A 633 -25.65 20.41 -11.82
N GLN A 634 -26.90 20.08 -11.51
CA GLN A 634 -27.27 19.54 -10.21
C GLN A 634 -26.60 18.18 -9.98
N LYS A 635 -25.72 18.13 -8.98
CA LYS A 635 -25.11 16.90 -8.48
C LYS A 635 -26.18 16.03 -7.80
N LEU A 636 -26.12 14.73 -8.05
CA LEU A 636 -27.00 13.75 -7.40
C LEU A 636 -26.23 12.97 -6.34
N LYS A 637 -26.60 13.18 -5.07
CA LYS A 637 -26.16 12.32 -3.97
C LYS A 637 -26.96 11.02 -3.99
N TYR A 638 -26.30 9.90 -3.73
CA TYR A 638 -26.95 8.58 -3.71
C TYR A 638 -28.18 8.53 -2.79
N GLU A 639 -28.18 9.24 -1.65
CA GLU A 639 -29.33 9.30 -0.73
C GLU A 639 -30.54 10.00 -1.36
N ARG A 640 -30.32 11.05 -2.15
CA ARG A 640 -31.39 11.81 -2.84
C ARG A 640 -32.05 10.99 -3.95
N ILE A 641 -31.30 10.11 -4.61
CA ILE A 641 -31.86 9.15 -5.58
C ILE A 641 -32.85 8.21 -4.89
N VAL A 642 -32.52 7.73 -3.68
CA VAL A 642 -33.43 6.86 -2.91
C VAL A 642 -34.67 7.64 -2.46
N GLU A 643 -34.51 8.88 -2.01
CA GLU A 643 -35.63 9.72 -1.61
C GLU A 643 -36.54 10.14 -2.78
N GLU A 644 -35.99 10.51 -3.94
CA GLU A 644 -36.75 10.84 -5.15
C GLU A 644 -37.48 9.63 -5.72
N ILE A 645 -36.85 8.45 -5.75
CA ILE A 645 -37.54 7.19 -6.10
C ILE A 645 -38.70 6.93 -5.13
N ILE A 646 -38.50 7.15 -3.82
CA ILE A 646 -39.58 7.00 -2.83
C ILE A 646 -40.69 8.03 -3.06
N VAL A 647 -40.37 9.28 -3.37
CA VAL A 647 -41.34 10.37 -3.60
C VAL A 647 -42.13 10.15 -4.90
N ASP A 648 -41.47 9.76 -5.99
CA ASP A 648 -42.12 9.45 -7.28
C ASP A 648 -43.04 8.23 -7.15
N LEU A 649 -42.60 7.18 -6.44
CA LEU A 649 -43.46 6.03 -6.11
C LEU A 649 -44.68 6.44 -5.26
N LEU A 650 -44.53 7.43 -4.38
CA LEU A 650 -45.62 7.96 -3.55
C LEU A 650 -46.57 8.86 -4.35
N ASP A 651 -46.09 9.65 -5.30
CA ASP A 651 -46.93 10.52 -6.14
C ASP A 651 -47.63 9.76 -7.28
N GLU A 652 -47.00 8.74 -7.87
CA GLU A 652 -47.70 7.75 -8.70
C GLU A 652 -48.82 7.07 -7.91
N SER A 653 -48.61 6.74 -6.62
CA SER A 653 -49.68 6.16 -5.80
C SER A 653 -50.88 7.11 -5.60
N LYS A 654 -50.66 8.43 -5.58
CA LYS A 654 -51.74 9.43 -5.45
C LYS A 654 -52.48 9.67 -6.77
N SER A 655 -51.77 9.68 -7.91
CA SER A 655 -52.41 9.76 -9.23
C SER A 655 -53.24 8.49 -9.51
N LEU A 656 -52.71 7.32 -9.15
CA LEU A 656 -53.41 6.03 -9.15
C LEU A 656 -54.60 6.03 -8.18
N GLN A 657 -54.51 6.63 -6.99
CA GLN A 657 -55.67 6.75 -6.09
C GLN A 657 -56.83 7.54 -6.71
N LYS A 658 -56.54 8.52 -7.58
CA LYS A 658 -57.54 9.34 -8.28
C LYS A 658 -58.17 8.62 -9.48
N GLU A 659 -57.44 7.72 -10.13
CA GLU A 659 -57.98 6.82 -11.16
C GLU A 659 -58.76 5.64 -10.54
N ILE A 660 -58.32 5.15 -9.38
CA ILE A 660 -58.98 4.09 -8.60
C ILE A 660 -60.29 4.60 -7.97
N SER A 661 -60.41 5.89 -7.62
CA SER A 661 -61.68 6.43 -7.10
C SER A 661 -62.80 6.47 -8.13
N ASN A 662 -62.48 6.44 -9.42
CA ASN A 662 -63.46 6.53 -10.52
C ASN A 662 -63.90 5.18 -11.08
N ASN A 663 -63.19 4.08 -10.79
CA ASN A 663 -63.58 2.74 -11.21
C ASN A 663 -63.51 1.77 -10.03
N ASN A 664 -64.68 1.37 -9.52
CA ASN A 664 -64.87 0.44 -8.41
C ASN A 664 -64.24 -0.95 -8.68
N ILE A 665 -62.92 -1.07 -8.49
CA ILE A 665 -62.21 -2.34 -8.42
C ILE A 665 -61.40 -2.34 -7.12
N LYS A 666 -61.86 -3.17 -6.19
CA LYS A 666 -61.27 -3.38 -4.87
C LYS A 666 -60.27 -4.54 -4.98
N LEU A 667 -59.07 -4.32 -4.44
CA LEU A 667 -57.88 -5.19 -4.46
C LEU A 667 -57.16 -5.25 -5.80
N ILE A 668 -55.98 -4.62 -5.86
CA ILE A 668 -54.73 -5.10 -6.47
C ILE A 668 -53.65 -4.01 -6.20
N ASN A 669 -52.40 -4.44 -5.96
CA ASN A 669 -51.14 -3.66 -5.93
C ASN A 669 -50.54 -3.18 -4.61
N LYS A 670 -50.06 -4.15 -3.82
CA LYS A 670 -48.76 -4.01 -3.12
C LYS A 670 -47.69 -4.97 -3.66
N GLU A 671 -48.09 -6.10 -4.27
CA GLU A 671 -47.17 -7.12 -4.81
C GLU A 671 -46.53 -6.73 -6.17
N ILE A 672 -47.25 -6.07 -7.08
CA ILE A 672 -46.69 -5.66 -8.38
C ILE A 672 -45.59 -4.59 -8.24
N ILE A 673 -45.63 -3.79 -7.17
CA ILE A 673 -44.59 -2.78 -6.86
C ILE A 673 -43.29 -3.47 -6.40
N LEU A 674 -43.41 -4.58 -5.65
CA LEU A 674 -42.26 -5.35 -5.17
C LEU A 674 -41.61 -6.19 -6.28
N GLU A 675 -42.39 -6.80 -7.18
CA GLU A 675 -41.84 -7.53 -8.34
C GLU A 675 -41.11 -6.61 -9.35
N ARG A 676 -41.49 -5.32 -9.43
CA ARG A 676 -40.82 -4.34 -10.29
C ARG A 676 -39.56 -3.74 -9.67
N LEU A 677 -39.50 -3.65 -8.35
CA LEU A 677 -38.28 -3.29 -7.60
C LEU A 677 -37.25 -4.43 -7.62
N ASP A 678 -37.70 -5.68 -7.56
CA ASP A 678 -36.82 -6.86 -7.66
C ASP A 678 -36.24 -7.09 -9.07
N SER A 679 -36.80 -6.48 -10.12
CA SER A 679 -36.31 -6.60 -11.50
C SER A 679 -35.41 -5.45 -11.97
N LEU A 680 -35.17 -4.43 -11.13
CA LEU A 680 -34.35 -3.25 -11.47
C LEU A 680 -32.97 -3.20 -10.78
N SER A 681 -32.64 -4.14 -9.91
CA SER A 681 -31.28 -4.28 -9.34
C SER A 681 -30.40 -5.23 -10.17
N ALA A 682 -30.28 -4.95 -11.47
CA ALA A 682 -29.45 -5.72 -12.38
C ALA A 682 -27.96 -5.35 -12.26
N SER A 683 -27.36 -5.57 -11.09
CA SER A 683 -25.90 -5.79 -10.95
C SER A 683 -25.49 -6.60 -9.70
N GLN A 684 -26.46 -7.06 -8.88
CA GLN A 684 -26.17 -7.93 -7.72
C GLN A 684 -26.54 -9.41 -7.96
N THR A 685 -26.96 -9.76 -9.18
CA THR A 685 -27.53 -11.06 -9.51
C THR A 685 -26.53 -12.03 -10.13
N GLU A 686 -25.36 -12.23 -9.51
CA GLU A 686 -24.53 -13.38 -9.88
C GLU A 686 -24.20 -14.35 -8.74
N ASN A 687 -24.61 -14.07 -7.49
CA ASN A 687 -24.41 -15.04 -6.40
C ASN A 687 -25.62 -15.30 -5.47
N ILE A 688 -26.81 -14.75 -5.77
CA ILE A 688 -28.09 -15.11 -5.12
C ILE A 688 -28.80 -16.30 -5.84
N ILE A 689 -28.24 -16.78 -6.96
CA ILE A 689 -28.80 -17.88 -7.76
C ILE A 689 -28.81 -19.23 -7.00
N SER A 690 -28.09 -19.36 -5.88
CA SER A 690 -28.15 -20.58 -5.05
C SER A 690 -29.35 -20.66 -4.08
N MET A 691 -30.04 -19.55 -3.75
CA MET A 691 -31.17 -19.56 -2.80
C MET A 691 -32.57 -19.71 -3.46
N ASN A 692 -32.67 -19.50 -4.77
CA ASN A 692 -33.94 -19.61 -5.51
C ASN A 692 -34.34 -21.06 -5.86
N ASN A 693 -33.48 -22.04 -5.58
CA ASN A 693 -33.77 -23.46 -5.82
C ASN A 693 -34.29 -24.23 -4.58
N LEU A 694 -34.50 -23.55 -3.45
CA LEU A 694 -34.97 -24.18 -2.19
C LEU A 694 -36.42 -23.80 -1.90
N SER A 695 -37.22 -24.79 -1.47
CA SER A 695 -38.65 -24.61 -1.19
C SER A 695 -38.92 -23.79 0.08
N GLU A 696 -40.04 -23.06 0.15
CA GLU A 696 -40.36 -22.14 1.26
C GLU A 696 -40.36 -22.76 2.67
N ASN A 697 -40.55 -24.09 2.76
CA ASN A 697 -40.59 -24.85 4.02
C ASN A 697 -39.35 -25.72 4.26
N GLU A 698 -38.28 -25.52 3.49
CA GLU A 698 -37.06 -26.30 3.62
C GLU A 698 -36.26 -25.87 4.85
N ILE A 699 -35.81 -26.85 5.63
CA ILE A 699 -35.06 -26.62 6.86
C ILE A 699 -33.59 -26.42 6.49
N ILE A 700 -33.08 -25.21 6.68
CA ILE A 700 -31.71 -24.82 6.29
C ILE A 700 -30.72 -25.19 7.40
N THR A 701 -29.49 -25.59 7.04
CA THR A 701 -28.49 -25.99 8.04
C THR A 701 -27.89 -24.79 8.77
N THR A 702 -27.38 -25.00 9.98
CA THR A 702 -26.91 -23.92 10.88
C THR A 702 -25.70 -23.16 10.34
N ASN A 703 -24.85 -23.80 9.53
CA ASN A 703 -23.72 -23.16 8.85
C ASN A 703 -24.19 -22.22 7.72
N GLU A 704 -25.19 -22.63 6.95
CA GLU A 704 -25.76 -21.83 5.86
C GLU A 704 -26.51 -20.61 6.41
N ILE A 705 -27.26 -20.77 7.51
CA ILE A 705 -27.95 -19.67 8.17
C ILE A 705 -26.95 -18.64 8.72
N ALA A 706 -25.85 -19.11 9.32
CA ALA A 706 -24.78 -18.24 9.83
C ALA A 706 -24.17 -17.40 8.70
N LEU A 707 -23.87 -18.04 7.57
CA LEU A 707 -23.31 -17.36 6.41
C LEU A 707 -24.29 -16.33 5.82
N ILE A 708 -25.57 -16.69 5.71
CA ILE A 708 -26.62 -15.83 5.17
C ILE A 708 -26.85 -14.62 6.07
N LEU A 709 -26.99 -14.82 7.39
CA LEU A 709 -27.19 -13.72 8.33
C LEU A 709 -25.94 -12.85 8.49
N SER A 710 -24.74 -13.46 8.44
CA SER A 710 -23.48 -12.71 8.51
C SER A 710 -23.31 -11.78 7.31
N LYS A 711 -23.70 -12.24 6.11
CA LYS A 711 -23.70 -11.41 4.90
C LYS A 711 -24.83 -10.39 4.87
N LYS A 712 -26.04 -10.78 5.28
CA LYS A 712 -27.23 -9.90 5.30
C LYS A 712 -27.04 -8.73 6.27
N MET A 713 -26.37 -8.94 7.40
CA MET A 713 -26.25 -7.93 8.45
C MET A 713 -24.83 -7.41 8.65
N ASN A 714 -23.86 -7.90 7.88
CA ASN A 714 -22.44 -7.54 7.97
C ASN A 714 -21.83 -7.75 9.38
N ILE A 715 -22.14 -8.88 10.02
CA ILE A 715 -21.67 -9.26 11.38
C ILE A 715 -21.13 -10.69 11.32
N ASN A 716 -20.04 -11.01 12.01
CA ASN A 716 -19.51 -12.37 12.02
C ASN A 716 -20.28 -13.26 13.02
N ILE A 717 -21.07 -14.23 12.53
CA ILE A 717 -21.91 -15.09 13.37
C ILE A 717 -21.37 -16.52 13.38
N ASN A 718 -21.08 -17.06 14.56
CA ASN A 718 -20.63 -18.44 14.71
C ASN A 718 -21.79 -19.43 14.50
N SER A 719 -21.59 -20.42 13.63
CA SER A 719 -22.62 -21.41 13.31
C SER A 719 -22.99 -22.36 14.45
N LYS A 720 -22.14 -22.45 15.49
CA LYS A 720 -22.44 -23.19 16.72
C LYS A 720 -23.55 -22.56 17.56
N ASP A 721 -23.89 -21.29 17.30
CA ASP A 721 -24.84 -20.49 18.07
C ASP A 721 -26.23 -20.38 17.40
N ILE A 722 -26.42 -21.00 16.24
CA ILE A 722 -27.65 -20.90 15.43
C ILE A 722 -28.39 -22.24 15.39
N PHE A 723 -29.72 -22.21 15.40
CA PHE A 723 -30.58 -23.39 15.22
C PHE A 723 -31.14 -23.50 13.80
N ARG A 724 -31.66 -24.69 13.45
CA ARG A 724 -32.41 -24.93 12.21
C ARG A 724 -33.61 -23.98 12.12
N MET A 725 -33.61 -23.11 11.11
CA MET A 725 -34.69 -22.17 10.79
C MET A 725 -35.21 -22.45 9.37
N THR A 726 -36.47 -22.11 9.14
CA THR A 726 -37.06 -22.07 7.80
C THR A 726 -36.69 -20.78 7.07
N LYS A 727 -36.77 -20.78 5.73
CA LYS A 727 -36.47 -19.62 4.89
C LYS A 727 -37.25 -18.36 5.32
N ASN A 728 -38.53 -18.50 5.64
CA ASN A 728 -39.38 -17.38 6.08
C ASN A 728 -38.96 -16.79 7.44
N GLU A 729 -38.50 -17.63 8.36
CA GLU A 729 -38.01 -17.16 9.66
C GLU A 729 -36.74 -16.33 9.52
N ILE A 730 -35.80 -16.75 8.65
CA ILE A 730 -34.55 -16.01 8.37
C ILE A 730 -34.84 -14.65 7.74
N LEU A 731 -35.77 -14.59 6.80
CA LEU A 731 -36.17 -13.35 6.14
C LEU A 731 -36.77 -12.34 7.13
N SER A 732 -37.47 -12.83 8.17
CA SER A 732 -38.12 -12.01 9.20
C SER A 732 -37.21 -11.48 10.32
N VAL A 733 -35.92 -11.85 10.34
CA VAL A 733 -34.92 -11.31 11.26
C VAL A 733 -34.49 -9.91 10.80
N ASN A 734 -34.66 -8.94 11.70
CA ASN A 734 -34.37 -7.52 11.47
C ASN A 734 -33.06 -7.06 12.12
N SER A 735 -32.69 -7.60 13.29
CA SER A 735 -31.39 -7.33 13.91
C SER A 735 -30.88 -8.50 14.76
N VAL A 736 -29.56 -8.54 14.98
CA VAL A 736 -28.87 -9.53 15.80
C VAL A 736 -28.09 -8.82 16.90
N VAL A 737 -28.28 -9.23 18.16
CA VAL A 737 -27.57 -8.67 19.33
C VAL A 737 -26.69 -9.75 19.93
N ILE A 738 -25.37 -9.52 19.93
CA ILE A 738 -24.38 -10.43 20.52
C ILE A 738 -24.00 -9.90 21.91
N THR A 739 -24.09 -10.75 22.93
CA THR A 739 -23.68 -10.39 24.30
C THR A 739 -22.75 -11.46 24.88
N ARG A 740 -22.08 -11.15 25.99
CA ARG A 740 -21.30 -12.15 26.76
C ARG A 740 -22.12 -13.37 27.22
N GLY A 741 -23.46 -13.30 27.20
CA GLY A 741 -24.36 -14.39 27.57
C GLY A 741 -24.99 -15.16 26.39
N GLY A 742 -24.66 -14.81 25.15
CA GLY A 742 -25.18 -15.45 23.93
C GLY A 742 -25.69 -14.45 22.86
N THR A 743 -26.12 -15.01 21.73
CA THR A 743 -26.64 -14.29 20.53
C THR A 743 -28.17 -14.24 20.53
N TYR A 744 -28.75 -13.08 20.25
CA TYR A 744 -30.20 -12.85 20.22
C TYR A 744 -30.66 -12.34 18.85
N LEU A 745 -31.76 -12.89 18.31
CA LEU A 745 -32.38 -12.48 17.05
C LEU A 745 -33.64 -11.65 17.33
N VAL A 746 -33.84 -10.53 16.61
CA VAL A 746 -34.99 -9.63 16.75
C VAL A 746 -35.86 -9.71 15.49
N PHE A 747 -37.16 -9.95 15.67
CA PHE A 747 -38.15 -10.18 14.59
C PHE A 747 -39.15 -9.02 14.45
N ASN A 748 -39.74 -8.85 13.25
CA ASN A 748 -40.77 -7.84 13.00
C ASN A 748 -42.11 -8.12 13.74
N LYS A 749 -42.81 -7.03 14.11
CA LYS A 749 -43.85 -6.90 15.15
C LYS A 749 -45.15 -7.73 14.98
N ASN A 750 -45.24 -8.68 14.04
CA ASN A 750 -46.47 -9.44 13.75
C ASN A 750 -46.35 -10.97 13.87
N SER A 751 -45.26 -11.53 14.41
CA SER A 751 -45.17 -12.98 14.64
C SER A 751 -45.77 -13.38 16.00
N SER A 752 -47.00 -13.88 15.96
CA SER A 752 -47.64 -14.53 17.11
C SER A 752 -47.20 -15.99 17.24
N LEU A 753 -46.65 -16.31 18.42
CA LEU A 753 -46.41 -17.63 19.04
C LEU A 753 -45.17 -18.46 18.65
N ALA A 754 -44.61 -19.05 19.71
CA ALA A 754 -43.31 -19.70 19.85
C ALA A 754 -43.44 -21.21 20.14
N LEU A 755 -42.34 -21.96 19.97
CA LEU A 755 -42.03 -23.16 20.79
C LEU A 755 -40.52 -23.28 21.04
N SER A 756 -40.16 -23.39 22.32
CA SER A 756 -38.80 -23.61 22.86
C SER A 756 -38.50 -25.09 23.00
N PHE A 757 -37.23 -25.55 22.94
CA PHE A 757 -36.68 -26.50 23.91
C PHE A 757 -35.13 -26.40 24.05
N ARG A 758 -34.71 -26.02 25.27
CA ARG A 758 -33.40 -26.12 25.99
C ARG A 758 -32.21 -25.21 25.58
N SER A 759 -31.89 -24.34 26.57
CA SER A 759 -30.68 -23.52 26.85
C SER A 759 -30.10 -22.77 25.65
N THR A 760 -30.39 -21.50 25.38
CA THR A 760 -30.24 -20.32 26.26
C THR A 760 -31.06 -19.10 25.78
N PHE A 761 -32.16 -19.32 25.04
CA PHE A 761 -32.90 -18.21 24.41
C PHE A 761 -34.01 -17.61 25.30
N LYS A 762 -34.14 -16.28 25.31
CA LYS A 762 -35.28 -15.51 25.88
C LYS A 762 -35.73 -14.43 24.90
N LEU A 763 -37.05 -14.21 24.82
CA LEU A 763 -37.74 -13.35 23.86
C LEU A 763 -38.05 -11.97 24.47
N ALA A 764 -37.87 -10.90 23.70
CA ALA A 764 -38.32 -9.54 24.04
C ALA A 764 -39.36 -9.06 23.01
N VAL A 765 -40.45 -8.46 23.48
CA VAL A 765 -41.51 -7.87 22.62
C VAL A 765 -41.56 -6.38 22.91
N ASN A 766 -41.43 -5.56 21.86
CA ASN A 766 -41.49 -4.09 21.92
C ASN A 766 -42.95 -3.63 22.11
N SER A 767 -43.26 -2.98 23.23
CA SER A 767 -44.62 -2.52 23.57
C SER A 767 -45.00 -1.12 23.06
N GLY A 768 -44.13 -0.43 22.31
CA GLY A 768 -44.50 0.82 21.62
C GLY A 768 -44.35 2.13 22.41
N ASP A 769 -43.92 2.08 23.66
CA ASP A 769 -43.30 3.19 24.39
C ASP A 769 -41.91 2.68 24.83
N ASP A 770 -40.85 3.51 24.89
CA ASP A 770 -39.40 3.20 25.04
C ASP A 770 -38.97 2.27 26.22
N HIS A 771 -39.64 1.14 26.42
CA HIS A 771 -39.40 0.15 27.46
C HIS A 771 -39.69 -1.27 26.94
N PHE A 772 -38.81 -2.22 27.27
CA PHE A 772 -38.98 -3.65 26.98
C PHE A 772 -39.63 -4.38 28.17
N ILE A 773 -40.70 -5.14 27.93
CA ILE A 773 -41.38 -5.93 28.98
C ILE A 773 -40.93 -7.39 28.93
N TRP A 774 -40.36 -7.87 30.04
CA TRP A 774 -39.99 -9.28 30.23
C TRP A 774 -41.12 -10.07 30.90
N LYS A 775 -41.52 -11.21 30.32
CA LYS A 775 -42.37 -12.20 31.00
C LYS A 775 -41.54 -13.40 31.44
N LYS A 776 -41.33 -13.54 32.75
CA LYS A 776 -41.03 -14.84 33.37
C LYS A 776 -42.10 -15.12 34.41
N ASN A 777 -42.50 -16.39 34.53
CA ASN A 777 -43.49 -16.83 35.50
C ASN A 777 -43.23 -16.18 36.88
N LYS A 778 -44.20 -15.36 37.31
CA LYS A 778 -44.47 -14.82 38.65
C LYS A 778 -43.87 -13.52 39.18
N TYR A 779 -43.05 -12.74 38.48
CA TYR A 779 -42.74 -11.36 38.92
C TYR A 779 -42.55 -10.38 37.75
N LYS A 780 -43.20 -9.21 37.82
CA LYS A 780 -42.93 -8.05 36.96
C LYS A 780 -41.88 -7.17 37.63
N SER A 781 -40.80 -6.85 36.93
CA SER A 781 -39.93 -5.71 37.27
C SER A 781 -39.80 -4.83 36.04
N VAL A 782 -40.06 -3.54 36.22
CA VAL A 782 -39.81 -2.48 35.24
C VAL A 782 -38.48 -1.85 35.64
N ILE A 783 -37.54 -1.76 34.71
CA ILE A 783 -36.34 -0.89 34.86
C ILE A 783 -36.44 0.13 33.74
N LYS A 784 -36.31 1.40 34.10
CA LYS A 784 -36.42 2.56 33.22
C LYS A 784 -35.31 2.59 32.18
#